data_AF-G0PL77-F1
#
_entry.id   AF-G0PL77-F1
#
_cell.length_a   1.000
_cell.length_b   1.000
_cell.length_c   1.000
_cell.angle_alpha   90.00
_cell.angle_beta   90.00
_cell.angle_gamma   90.00
#
_symmetry.space_group_name_H-M   'P 1'
#
loop_
_entity.id
_entity.type
_entity.pdbx_description
1 polymer ?
#
loop_
_entity_poly.entity_id
_entity_poly.type
_entity_poly.pdbx_seq_one_letter_code
_entity_poly.pdbx_strand_id
1 'polypeptide(L)'
;MDCKKVRHFPFKRNSYILGSKGGKSRCAYTKFCDKCEKAYYQNKNSKPHVCGESYCHRCQMLKAGEHHCAMTVSKKNEKNLTWKRIYYDIESKVDEETGRQVPVLFMALRCCPKCVNVVPKEYENGVLDICEDCSPEGRAKMIECVSEDNREVDVSSSMVNWMFDAENKGFVCVAHNSSGYDGQFILENLIASNKAAPVVCLDGTKLIYLRHKGVKLVDSMKYLTMSLSGLGKTFEVDSLKGDFPVCFIRPENYDYIGKLPDDKEYALENKSADVKAKLQKFLAEERSSGKQFNFFEELKKYCYNDVYMLAASMASFEKEFETITDVCLLEESVTIAAAAVKTFRRKHLQNLCPIVLDAKPSASYNSSIKSQKYLLWLAHKEEVAIEISTTSGEKKFGPYRVDGFIDKCPKYPDGLILEFNGCYYHAHDCRFTAESIIGDRMAKDIWERDNERIKKLEEFHPVRVIRECDVDRELKEVPGMAEFFENNEAKELLQLQRALVGGRTEVFKLCENNQKKTIRFVDVVSLYPTVMKHYLYPIGIPTNVPPSKIKVPITNPDDLPFRGFLHCKILAPQDLLLPVIGDKSSGKLVFGLCRKCSMTQNQGECWHSVEERAFTGVYCTPELHRAISRGYIITEVYHGIEYENWLGNDEEGKGGLFTSYVNDHIACHITALTTAYGRLELHELMEKAGAENLIYSDTDSIIYSVPEGEKNPLEGDMGGHLGQLTSELRGEMLNFVSTGPKSYSYIEKMEDGSLTTKVKAKGITLNCQADKLITFEKMTQMVEEVLGGVGQRTVQEVPQFKMERNRDHHESGITKSKNFDWYDVERFQNTVFAGLY
;
A
#
# COMPACT_ATOMS: atom_id res chain seq x y z
N MET A 1 25.45 -19.66 35.62
CA MET A 1 25.59 -20.83 34.74
C MET A 1 26.37 -20.45 33.49
N ASP A 2 27.27 -21.33 33.08
CA ASP A 2 28.05 -21.19 31.84
C ASP A 2 27.13 -21.42 30.64
N CYS A 3 27.21 -20.54 29.64
CA CYS A 3 26.45 -20.55 28.39
C CYS A 3 26.61 -21.90 27.64
N LYS A 4 27.72 -22.60 27.90
CA LYS A 4 28.02 -23.95 27.42
C LYS A 4 27.13 -25.07 27.98
N LYS A 5 26.41 -24.84 29.09
CA LYS A 5 25.56 -25.87 29.74
C LYS A 5 24.10 -25.86 29.27
N VAL A 6 23.68 -24.93 28.42
CA VAL A 6 22.27 -24.75 28.03
C VAL A 6 22.06 -25.15 26.56
N ARG A 7 21.65 -26.41 26.33
CA ARG A 7 21.35 -27.01 25.01
C ARG A 7 20.07 -26.48 24.33
N HIS A 8 19.50 -25.36 24.79
CA HIS A 8 18.10 -25.02 24.53
C HIS A 8 17.86 -23.71 23.74
N PHE A 9 18.89 -23.08 23.18
CA PHE A 9 18.72 -21.97 22.23
C PHE A 9 19.80 -22.03 21.13
N PRO A 10 19.47 -21.86 19.83
CA PRO A 10 20.47 -21.78 18.77
C PRO A 10 21.15 -20.40 18.87
N PHE A 11 22.19 -20.30 19.71
CA PHE A 11 23.05 -19.12 19.72
C PHE A 11 23.81 -19.07 18.39
N LYS A 12 23.54 -18.05 17.55
CA LYS A 12 24.32 -17.77 16.33
C LYS A 12 25.82 -17.81 16.65
N ARG A 13 26.67 -18.34 15.76
CA ARG A 13 28.16 -18.35 15.90
C ARG A 13 28.74 -17.02 16.41
N ASN A 14 28.16 -15.90 15.99
CA ASN A 14 28.55 -14.54 16.41
C ASN A 14 28.30 -14.20 17.89
N SER A 15 27.61 -15.05 18.66
CA SER A 15 27.29 -14.81 20.08
C SER A 15 28.47 -15.06 21.02
N TYR A 16 29.46 -15.82 20.54
CA TYR A 16 30.67 -16.20 21.26
C TYR A 16 31.89 -15.32 20.94
N ILE A 17 31.82 -14.57 19.84
CA ILE A 17 32.89 -13.69 19.37
C ILE A 17 32.98 -12.48 20.31
N LEU A 18 34.19 -12.16 20.78
CA LEU A 18 34.47 -10.93 21.54
C LEU A 18 34.14 -9.72 20.66
N GLY A 19 33.64 -8.64 21.27
CA GLY A 19 33.33 -7.43 20.52
C GLY A 19 34.57 -6.92 19.77
N SER A 20 34.38 -6.22 18.64
CA SER A 20 35.45 -5.72 17.75
C SER A 20 36.51 -4.81 18.41
N LYS A 21 36.34 -4.48 19.69
CA LYS A 21 37.30 -3.74 20.53
C LYS A 21 37.75 -4.51 21.79
N GLY A 22 37.74 -5.85 21.76
CA GLY A 22 38.10 -6.69 22.91
C GLY A 22 37.04 -6.73 24.04
N GLY A 23 35.81 -6.28 23.76
CA GLY A 23 34.71 -6.29 24.72
C GLY A 23 34.13 -7.68 24.96
N LYS A 24 33.40 -7.87 26.08
CA LYS A 24 32.78 -9.16 26.43
C LYS A 24 31.83 -9.63 25.31
N SER A 25 31.75 -10.94 25.10
CA SER A 25 30.87 -11.54 24.08
C SER A 25 29.39 -11.36 24.44
N ARG A 26 28.49 -11.52 23.47
CA ARG A 26 27.03 -11.41 23.69
C ARG A 26 26.55 -12.41 24.75
N CYS A 27 27.13 -13.60 24.73
CA CYS A 27 26.92 -14.67 25.69
C CYS A 27 27.36 -14.27 27.12
N ALA A 28 28.43 -13.50 27.29
CA ALA A 28 28.87 -13.00 28.61
C ALA A 28 27.88 -12.00 29.24
N TYR A 29 27.04 -11.36 28.45
CA TYR A 29 26.00 -10.43 28.92
C TYR A 29 24.61 -11.07 29.08
N THR A 30 24.46 -12.31 28.63
CA THR A 30 23.19 -13.05 28.69
C THR A 30 23.12 -13.81 30.01
N LYS A 31 22.06 -13.58 30.78
CA LYS A 31 21.72 -14.31 31.99
C LYS A 31 20.36 -14.98 31.80
N PHE A 32 20.08 -16.02 32.57
CA PHE A 32 18.78 -16.69 32.56
C PHE A 32 18.12 -16.49 33.92
N CYS A 33 16.82 -16.15 33.95
CA CYS A 33 16.04 -16.18 35.21
C CYS A 33 15.57 -17.62 35.45
N ASP A 34 15.95 -18.20 36.58
CA ASP A 34 15.56 -19.56 36.96
C ASP A 34 14.04 -19.68 37.24
N LYS A 35 13.35 -18.55 37.51
CA LYS A 35 11.89 -18.54 37.75
C LYS A 35 11.04 -18.51 36.48
N CYS A 36 11.50 -17.85 35.42
CA CYS A 36 10.72 -17.69 34.19
C CYS A 36 11.39 -18.27 32.94
N GLU A 37 12.56 -18.91 33.12
CA GLU A 37 13.34 -19.61 32.09
C GLU A 37 13.70 -18.77 30.86
N LYS A 38 13.64 -17.43 30.99
CA LYS A 38 13.94 -16.49 29.89
C LYS A 38 15.34 -15.93 30.03
N ALA A 39 15.99 -15.81 28.87
CA ALA A 39 17.25 -15.07 28.73
C ALA A 39 16.99 -13.56 28.87
N TYR A 40 17.84 -12.86 29.62
CA TYR A 40 17.87 -11.41 29.74
C TYR A 40 19.30 -10.87 29.58
N TYR A 41 19.44 -9.63 29.09
CA TYR A 41 20.73 -9.03 28.75
C TYR A 41 21.08 -7.90 29.71
N GLN A 42 22.27 -7.94 30.32
CA GLN A 42 22.73 -6.92 31.28
C GLN A 42 23.51 -5.74 30.65
N ASN A 43 23.70 -5.71 29.32
CA ASN A 43 24.55 -4.70 28.67
C ASN A 43 23.83 -3.46 28.12
N LYS A 44 22.51 -3.53 27.91
CA LYS A 44 21.74 -2.45 27.24
C LYS A 44 20.74 -1.74 28.14
N ASN A 45 20.38 -2.32 29.29
CA ASN A 45 19.46 -1.74 30.25
C ASN A 45 20.08 -1.85 31.65
N SER A 46 20.19 -0.72 32.36
CA SER A 46 20.52 -0.68 33.79
C SER A 46 19.38 -1.22 34.68
N LYS A 47 18.24 -1.58 34.08
CA LYS A 47 17.08 -2.09 34.81
C LYS A 47 17.29 -3.56 35.21
N PRO A 48 17.07 -3.92 36.48
CA PRO A 48 17.11 -5.31 36.93
C PRO A 48 16.04 -6.14 36.19
N HIS A 49 16.32 -7.42 35.98
CA HIS A 49 15.35 -8.33 35.40
C HIS A 49 14.15 -8.53 36.33
N VAL A 50 12.95 -8.34 35.80
CA VAL A 50 11.68 -8.63 36.50
C VAL A 50 11.10 -9.88 35.85
N CYS A 51 11.07 -11.01 36.57
CA CYS A 51 10.54 -12.26 36.02
C CYS A 51 9.04 -12.11 35.71
N GLY A 52 8.62 -12.55 34.53
CA GLY A 52 7.25 -12.33 34.02
C GLY A 52 7.09 -11.10 33.13
N GLU A 53 8.03 -10.15 33.16
CA GLU A 53 8.01 -9.01 32.25
C GLU A 53 8.65 -9.33 30.89
N SER A 54 8.08 -8.79 29.82
CA SER A 54 8.71 -8.79 28.50
C SER A 54 8.41 -7.50 27.75
N TYR A 55 9.28 -7.10 26.83
CA TYR A 55 9.05 -5.89 26.04
C TYR A 55 8.18 -6.20 24.82
N CYS A 56 7.06 -5.51 24.67
CA CYS A 56 6.22 -5.62 23.49
C CYS A 56 6.73 -4.68 22.40
N HIS A 57 7.24 -5.22 21.29
CA HIS A 57 7.74 -4.42 20.17
C HIS A 57 6.64 -3.66 19.40
N ARG A 58 5.36 -4.04 19.57
CA ARG A 58 4.21 -3.38 18.92
C ARG A 58 3.82 -2.09 19.64
N CYS A 59 3.48 -2.14 20.93
CA CYS A 59 3.15 -0.93 21.70
C CYS A 59 4.37 -0.24 22.34
N GLN A 60 5.54 -0.87 22.31
CA GLN A 60 6.79 -0.38 22.91
C GLN A 60 6.74 -0.24 24.44
N MET A 61 5.98 -1.10 25.12
CA MET A 61 5.86 -1.12 26.59
C MET A 61 6.36 -2.44 27.17
N LEU A 62 6.83 -2.38 28.43
CA LEU A 62 7.02 -3.58 29.24
C LEU A 62 5.65 -4.13 29.61
N LYS A 63 5.46 -5.42 29.38
CA LYS A 63 4.25 -6.16 29.77
C LYS A 63 4.56 -7.13 30.89
N ALA A 64 3.77 -7.11 31.95
CA ALA A 64 3.73 -8.15 32.97
C ALA A 64 2.49 -9.03 32.73
N GLY A 65 2.66 -10.35 32.58
CA GLY A 65 1.52 -11.27 32.39
C GLY A 65 0.81 -11.14 31.03
N GLU A 66 -0.52 -11.25 31.05
CA GLU A 66 -1.39 -11.11 29.88
C GLU A 66 -1.35 -9.66 29.36
N HIS A 67 -1.20 -9.48 28.04
CA HIS A 67 -0.92 -8.17 27.45
C HIS A 67 -1.83 -7.88 26.27
N HIS A 68 -2.69 -6.88 26.45
CA HIS A 68 -3.48 -6.30 25.38
C HIS A 68 -2.73 -5.09 24.82
N CYS A 69 -2.28 -5.22 23.58
CA CYS A 69 -1.47 -4.20 22.94
C CYS A 69 -2.35 -3.03 22.53
N ALA A 70 -2.21 -1.87 23.18
CA ALA A 70 -2.90 -0.66 22.78
C ALA A 70 -1.98 0.28 21.98
N MET A 71 -2.58 1.09 21.12
CA MET A 71 -1.89 2.20 20.47
C MET A 71 -1.44 3.19 21.54
N THR A 72 -0.16 3.57 21.51
CA THR A 72 0.43 4.45 22.51
C THR A 72 0.59 5.87 22.00
N VAL A 73 0.44 6.85 22.91
CA VAL A 73 0.76 8.25 22.64
C VAL A 73 2.19 8.37 22.14
N SER A 74 2.38 9.07 21.04
CA SER A 74 3.70 9.37 20.49
C SER A 74 4.36 10.47 21.33
N LYS A 75 5.65 10.34 21.61
CA LYS A 75 6.45 11.39 22.24
C LYS A 75 7.62 11.75 21.35
N LYS A 76 7.87 13.05 21.17
CA LYS A 76 9.05 13.54 20.46
C LYS A 76 10.30 13.15 21.22
N ASN A 77 11.31 12.66 20.51
CA ASN A 77 12.63 12.46 21.10
C ASN A 77 13.62 13.41 20.42
N GLU A 78 13.69 14.62 20.96
CA GLU A 78 14.54 15.71 20.45
C GLU A 78 16.02 15.30 20.33
N LYS A 79 16.49 14.37 21.17
CA LYS A 79 17.89 13.90 21.14
C LYS A 79 18.24 13.11 19.87
N ASN A 80 17.24 12.62 19.15
CA ASN A 80 17.41 11.83 17.94
C ASN A 80 17.22 12.64 16.66
N LEU A 81 16.83 13.92 16.77
CA LEU A 81 16.51 14.78 15.64
C LEU A 81 17.71 15.67 15.30
N THR A 82 18.03 15.79 14.02
CA THR A 82 19.17 16.61 13.55
C THR A 82 18.73 17.80 12.71
N TRP A 83 17.58 17.70 12.03
CA TRP A 83 17.08 18.61 11.01
C TRP A 83 18.10 18.91 9.89
N LYS A 84 19.06 18.00 9.69
CA LYS A 84 20.05 18.10 8.63
C LYS A 84 19.55 17.35 7.39
N ARG A 85 19.52 18.03 6.25
CA ARG A 85 19.01 17.55 4.96
C ARG A 85 20.09 17.62 3.89
N ILE A 86 20.11 16.64 3.01
CA ILE A 86 20.83 16.68 1.73
C ILE A 86 19.78 16.50 0.64
N TYR A 87 19.47 17.55 -0.09
CA TYR A 87 18.63 17.42 -1.29
C TYR A 87 19.54 17.06 -2.45
N TYR A 88 19.12 16.13 -3.30
CA TYR A 88 19.97 15.68 -4.40
C TYR A 88 19.16 15.20 -5.60
N ASP A 89 19.83 15.13 -6.73
CA ASP A 89 19.31 14.65 -8.01
C ASP A 89 20.45 14.01 -8.84
N ILE A 90 20.09 13.06 -9.71
CA ILE A 90 21.03 12.31 -10.54
C ILE A 90 20.57 12.32 -12.00
N GLU A 91 21.47 12.73 -12.89
CA GLU A 91 21.29 12.56 -14.33
C GLU A 91 22.09 11.36 -14.82
N SER A 92 21.51 10.60 -15.75
CA SER A 92 22.12 9.38 -16.31
C SER A 92 22.07 9.36 -17.83
N LYS A 93 23.05 8.68 -18.43
CA LYS A 93 23.00 8.29 -19.84
C LYS A 93 22.46 6.88 -19.99
N VAL A 94 21.89 6.59 -21.15
CA VAL A 94 21.62 5.22 -21.57
C VAL A 94 22.89 4.63 -22.16
N ASP A 95 23.27 3.44 -21.69
CA ASP A 95 24.25 2.59 -22.34
C ASP A 95 23.58 1.92 -23.56
N GLU A 96 24.02 2.25 -24.77
CA GLU A 96 23.34 1.80 -26.01
C GLU A 96 23.45 0.28 -26.25
N GLU A 97 24.48 -0.38 -25.71
CA GLU A 97 24.66 -1.83 -25.85
C GLU A 97 23.75 -2.62 -24.90
N THR A 98 23.64 -2.16 -23.66
CA THR A 98 22.94 -2.89 -22.59
C THR A 98 21.56 -2.33 -22.26
N GLY A 99 21.22 -1.12 -22.73
CA GLY A 99 20.01 -0.38 -22.36
C GLY A 99 20.00 0.11 -20.91
N ARG A 100 21.14 -0.01 -20.21
CA ARG A 100 21.27 0.31 -18.79
C ARG A 100 21.41 1.82 -18.58
N GLN A 101 20.82 2.34 -17.51
CA GLN A 101 21.11 3.71 -17.08
C GLN A 101 22.42 3.79 -16.29
N VAL A 102 23.28 4.75 -16.63
CA VAL A 102 24.57 4.99 -15.99
C VAL A 102 24.66 6.45 -15.54
N PRO A 103 24.82 6.73 -14.24
CA PRO A 103 24.95 8.10 -13.73
C PRO A 103 26.10 8.86 -14.37
N VAL A 104 25.85 10.11 -14.76
CA VAL A 104 26.84 11.02 -15.37
C VAL A 104 27.01 12.33 -14.60
N LEU A 105 26.00 12.71 -13.80
CA LEU A 105 26.02 13.89 -12.96
C LEU A 105 25.22 13.62 -11.68
N PHE A 106 25.79 13.95 -10.55
CA PHE A 106 25.16 13.98 -9.24
C PHE A 106 25.30 15.39 -8.67
N MET A 107 24.17 15.98 -8.28
CA MET A 107 24.09 17.27 -7.61
C MET A 107 23.50 17.10 -6.22
N ALA A 108 24.05 17.80 -5.23
CA ALA A 108 23.53 17.80 -3.87
C ALA A 108 23.65 19.15 -3.18
N LEU A 109 22.71 19.43 -2.27
CA LEU A 109 22.66 20.63 -1.44
C LEU A 109 22.40 20.27 0.03
N ARG A 110 23.37 20.61 0.90
CA ARG A 110 23.26 20.47 2.36
C ARG A 110 22.47 21.64 2.96
N CYS A 111 21.51 21.32 3.84
CA CYS A 111 20.70 22.27 4.58
C CYS A 111 20.57 21.86 6.06
N CYS A 112 20.85 22.76 6.99
CA CYS A 112 20.52 22.65 8.41
C CYS A 112 19.40 23.63 8.81
N PRO A 113 18.94 23.64 10.06
CA PRO A 113 17.92 24.59 10.54
C PRO A 113 18.22 26.06 10.27
N LYS A 114 19.50 26.45 10.24
CA LYS A 114 19.90 27.84 9.92
C LYS A 114 19.85 28.13 8.42
N CYS A 115 20.22 27.15 7.61
CA CYS A 115 20.34 27.24 6.16
C CYS A 115 19.02 27.05 5.40
N VAL A 116 18.04 26.39 6.01
CA VAL A 116 16.78 25.99 5.35
C VAL A 116 15.93 27.17 4.87
N ASN A 117 16.08 28.35 5.48
CA ASN A 117 15.33 29.55 5.08
C ASN A 117 15.98 30.31 3.90
N VAL A 118 17.22 29.98 3.54
CA VAL A 118 17.96 30.62 2.44
C VAL A 118 18.56 29.51 1.58
N VAL A 119 17.80 29.08 0.58
CA VAL A 119 18.23 28.05 -0.37
C VAL A 119 18.90 28.76 -1.56
N PRO A 120 20.19 28.51 -1.84
CA PRO A 120 20.88 29.12 -2.98
C PRO A 120 20.24 28.67 -4.29
N LYS A 121 19.84 29.64 -5.13
CA LYS A 121 19.20 29.39 -6.43
C LYS A 121 20.17 28.91 -7.50
N GLU A 122 21.39 29.44 -7.46
CA GLU A 122 22.48 29.08 -8.39
C GLU A 122 23.50 28.20 -7.68
N TYR A 123 24.07 27.25 -8.42
CA TYR A 123 25.03 26.28 -7.89
C TYR A 123 26.26 26.94 -7.27
N GLU A 124 26.81 27.95 -7.95
CA GLU A 124 28.01 28.69 -7.54
C GLU A 124 27.81 29.35 -6.17
N ASN A 125 26.62 29.91 -5.94
CA ASN A 125 26.28 30.50 -4.65
C ASN A 125 26.25 29.43 -3.55
N GLY A 126 25.73 28.24 -3.85
CA GLY A 126 25.74 27.12 -2.90
C GLY A 126 27.13 26.58 -2.59
N VAL A 127 28.08 26.65 -3.53
CA VAL A 127 29.48 26.28 -3.29
C VAL A 127 30.17 27.29 -2.38
N LEU A 128 29.90 28.58 -2.57
CA LEU A 128 30.48 29.65 -1.77
C LEU A 128 29.81 29.80 -0.39
N ASP A 129 28.59 29.29 -0.23
CA ASP A 129 27.83 29.37 1.01
C ASP A 129 28.31 28.33 2.03
N ILE A 130 29.16 28.79 2.95
CA ILE A 130 29.76 27.97 4.01
C ILE A 130 28.90 28.04 5.28
N CYS A 131 28.66 26.89 5.89
CA CYS A 131 27.96 26.78 7.17
C CYS A 131 28.73 25.89 8.15
N GLU A 132 29.14 26.45 9.28
CA GLU A 132 29.85 25.72 10.34
C GLU A 132 29.08 24.50 10.87
N ASP A 133 27.74 24.50 10.80
CA ASP A 133 26.91 23.41 11.33
C ASP A 133 26.71 22.24 10.38
N CYS A 134 26.69 22.48 9.06
CA CYS A 134 26.36 21.44 8.08
C CYS A 134 27.27 21.34 6.88
N SER A 135 28.02 22.37 6.53
CA SER A 135 28.96 22.28 5.42
C SER A 135 30.07 23.32 5.52
N PRO A 136 31.19 23.00 6.19
CA PRO A 136 32.32 23.92 6.31
C PRO A 136 33.05 24.19 4.98
N GLU A 137 32.82 23.38 3.95
CA GLU A 137 33.45 23.48 2.63
C GLU A 137 32.50 23.96 1.52
N GLY A 138 31.36 24.53 1.88
CA GLY A 138 30.31 24.94 0.94
C GLY A 138 29.15 23.95 0.88
N ARG A 139 27.91 24.44 0.78
CA ARG A 139 26.70 23.63 0.87
C ARG A 139 26.39 22.78 -0.36
N ALA A 140 26.80 23.20 -1.55
CA ALA A 140 26.54 22.48 -2.80
C ALA A 140 27.70 21.55 -3.18
N LYS A 141 27.36 20.38 -3.75
CA LYS A 141 28.31 19.39 -4.25
C LYS A 141 27.91 18.92 -5.64
N MET A 142 28.88 18.87 -6.54
CA MET A 142 28.77 18.26 -7.87
C MET A 142 29.79 17.12 -7.99
N ILE A 143 29.37 16.01 -8.59
CA ILE A 143 30.22 14.88 -9.01
C ILE A 143 29.73 14.49 -10.41
N GLU A 144 30.60 14.53 -11.40
CA GLU A 144 30.21 14.36 -12.80
C GLU A 144 31.35 13.79 -13.65
N CYS A 145 31.02 13.24 -14.83
CA CYS A 145 31.99 12.74 -15.82
C CYS A 145 31.81 13.34 -17.23
N VAL A 146 31.19 14.52 -17.29
CA VAL A 146 30.82 15.29 -18.47
C VAL A 146 31.83 16.40 -18.81
N SER A 147 32.60 16.92 -17.86
CA SER A 147 33.69 17.84 -18.15
C SER A 147 34.95 17.10 -18.62
N GLU A 148 35.80 17.78 -19.39
CA GLU A 148 37.05 17.22 -19.93
C GLU A 148 37.94 16.62 -18.83
N ASP A 149 38.08 17.34 -17.71
CA ASP A 149 38.93 16.93 -16.59
C ASP A 149 38.36 15.74 -15.78
N ASN A 150 37.05 15.47 -15.86
CA ASN A 150 36.38 14.48 -15.02
C ASN A 150 35.84 13.26 -15.80
N ARG A 151 36.15 13.10 -17.09
CA ARG A 151 35.69 11.98 -17.95
C ARG A 151 35.82 10.59 -17.32
N GLU A 152 36.89 10.37 -16.55
CA GLU A 152 37.21 9.08 -15.92
C GLU A 152 36.60 8.89 -14.52
N VAL A 153 35.83 9.87 -14.03
CA VAL A 153 35.18 9.78 -12.71
C VAL A 153 34.06 8.75 -12.75
N ASP A 154 34.19 7.70 -11.93
CA ASP A 154 33.06 6.83 -11.60
C ASP A 154 32.11 7.60 -10.68
N VAL A 155 31.10 8.24 -11.29
CA VAL A 155 30.07 9.03 -10.59
C VAL A 155 29.33 8.16 -9.57
N SER A 156 29.05 6.90 -9.90
CA SER A 156 28.27 6.00 -9.03
C SER A 156 29.01 5.70 -7.73
N SER A 157 30.29 5.32 -7.83
CA SER A 157 31.10 5.04 -6.64
C SER A 157 31.45 6.32 -5.87
N SER A 158 31.74 7.40 -6.58
CA SER A 158 32.12 8.69 -5.97
C SER A 158 30.96 9.30 -5.19
N MET A 159 29.73 9.29 -5.74
CA MET A 159 28.56 9.80 -5.04
C MET A 159 28.20 8.98 -3.79
N VAL A 160 28.30 7.64 -3.85
CA VAL A 160 28.00 6.76 -2.71
C VAL A 160 29.04 6.95 -1.61
N ASN A 161 30.32 7.08 -1.97
CA ASN A 161 31.39 7.36 -1.02
C ASN A 161 31.19 8.71 -0.33
N TRP A 162 30.88 9.76 -1.09
CA TRP A 162 30.59 11.08 -0.51
C TRP A 162 29.34 11.05 0.36
N MET A 163 28.23 10.49 -0.12
CA MET A 163 26.94 10.50 0.58
C MET A 163 27.02 9.80 1.95
N PHE A 164 27.79 8.73 2.06
CA PHE A 164 27.97 7.98 3.32
C PHE A 164 29.30 8.25 4.02
N ASP A 165 29.93 9.38 3.73
CA ASP A 165 31.08 9.88 4.48
C ASP A 165 30.72 10.19 5.95
N ALA A 166 31.73 10.17 6.83
CA ALA A 166 31.57 10.47 8.24
C ALA A 166 30.96 11.87 8.50
N GLU A 167 31.23 12.85 7.64
CA GLU A 167 30.67 14.21 7.74
C GLU A 167 29.16 14.27 7.52
N ASN A 168 28.64 13.39 6.67
CA ASN A 168 27.21 13.32 6.35
C ASN A 168 26.42 12.52 7.39
N LYS A 169 27.07 12.00 8.44
CA LYS A 169 26.41 11.24 9.50
C LYS A 169 25.33 12.09 10.19
N GLY A 170 24.12 11.55 10.26
CA GLY A 170 22.96 12.21 10.86
C GLY A 170 22.12 13.02 9.86
N PHE A 171 22.53 13.13 8.60
CA PHE A 171 21.69 13.74 7.56
C PHE A 171 20.60 12.80 7.06
N VAL A 172 19.52 13.42 6.57
CA VAL A 172 18.50 12.78 5.74
C VAL A 172 18.67 13.26 4.30
N CYS A 173 19.04 12.35 3.42
CA CYS A 173 19.11 12.58 1.99
C CYS A 173 17.70 12.43 1.37
N VAL A 174 17.32 13.39 0.53
CA VAL A 174 15.98 13.52 -0.05
C VAL A 174 16.13 13.74 -1.56
N ALA A 175 15.54 12.85 -2.35
CA ALA A 175 15.38 13.04 -3.80
C ALA A 175 13.91 12.83 -4.17
N HIS A 176 13.50 13.39 -5.32
CA HIS A 176 12.13 13.31 -5.79
C HIS A 176 11.97 12.09 -6.71
N ASN A 177 11.10 11.15 -6.34
CA ASN A 177 10.97 9.83 -6.99
C ASN A 177 12.19 8.92 -6.79
N SER A 178 12.98 9.15 -5.72
CA SER A 178 14.17 8.35 -5.39
C SER A 178 13.89 6.85 -5.37
N SER A 179 12.70 6.43 -4.93
CA SER A 179 12.35 5.01 -4.83
C SER A 179 12.27 4.29 -6.18
N GLY A 180 11.98 5.03 -7.25
CA GLY A 180 11.85 4.49 -8.61
C GLY A 180 13.05 4.75 -9.51
N TYR A 181 14.05 5.51 -9.06
CA TYR A 181 15.19 5.95 -9.86
C TYR A 181 16.46 6.15 -9.01
N ASP A 182 16.73 7.35 -8.47
CA ASP A 182 18.03 7.71 -7.85
C ASP A 182 18.54 6.73 -6.79
N GLY A 183 17.63 6.30 -5.90
CA GLY A 183 17.96 5.42 -4.78
C GLY A 183 18.44 4.04 -5.22
N GLN A 184 18.12 3.66 -6.46
CA GLN A 184 18.46 2.36 -7.01
C GLN A 184 19.93 2.32 -7.43
N PHE A 185 20.47 3.39 -8.05
CA PHE A 185 21.90 3.49 -8.32
C PHE A 185 22.72 3.40 -7.03
N ILE A 186 22.24 4.05 -5.97
CA ILE A 186 22.90 4.03 -4.65
C ILE A 186 22.89 2.63 -4.05
N LEU A 187 21.75 1.95 -4.09
CA LEU A 187 21.63 0.59 -3.58
C LEU A 187 22.44 -0.40 -4.41
N GLU A 188 22.46 -0.25 -5.73
CA GLU A 188 23.25 -1.08 -6.63
C GLU A 188 24.74 -1.00 -6.29
N ASN A 189 25.29 0.21 -6.16
CA ASN A 189 26.70 0.41 -5.80
C ASN A 189 27.03 -0.17 -4.41
N LEU A 190 26.13 0.00 -3.43
CA LEU A 190 26.29 -0.59 -2.10
C LEU A 190 26.32 -2.12 -2.16
N ILE A 191 25.47 -2.75 -2.98
CA ILE A 191 25.45 -4.21 -3.16
C ILE A 191 26.75 -4.67 -3.84
N ALA A 192 27.18 -3.99 -4.91
CA ALA A 192 28.40 -4.31 -5.64
C ALA A 192 29.65 -4.29 -4.73
N SER A 193 29.66 -3.45 -3.69
CA SER A 193 30.78 -3.36 -2.74
C SER A 193 31.02 -4.62 -1.90
N ASN A 194 30.03 -5.51 -1.75
CA ASN A 194 30.02 -6.71 -0.87
C ASN A 194 30.40 -6.49 0.62
N LYS A 195 30.64 -5.23 1.03
CA LYS A 195 31.04 -4.85 2.40
C LYS A 195 29.97 -4.02 3.11
N ALA A 196 28.99 -3.50 2.37
CA ALA A 196 27.90 -2.71 2.92
C ALA A 196 26.77 -3.59 3.46
N ALA A 197 26.21 -3.19 4.60
CA ALA A 197 25.01 -3.78 5.18
C ALA A 197 23.97 -2.67 5.46
N PRO A 198 23.34 -2.09 4.42
CA PRO A 198 22.31 -1.08 4.60
C PRO A 198 21.03 -1.67 5.22
N VAL A 199 20.30 -0.85 5.97
CA VAL A 199 18.91 -1.16 6.37
C VAL A 199 18.00 -0.61 5.28
N VAL A 200 17.23 -1.48 4.63
CA VAL A 200 16.35 -1.08 3.51
C VAL A 200 14.89 -1.40 3.80
N CYS A 201 13.99 -0.63 3.18
CA CYS A 201 12.56 -0.92 3.09
C CYS A 201 12.13 -0.79 1.62
N LEU A 202 11.48 -1.82 1.10
CA LEU A 202 11.07 -1.94 -0.30
C LEU A 202 9.56 -2.03 -0.43
N ASP A 203 9.02 -1.52 -1.54
CA ASP A 203 7.66 -1.76 -2.02
C ASP A 203 7.74 -2.31 -3.45
N GLY A 204 7.58 -3.63 -3.57
CA GLY A 204 8.02 -4.35 -4.75
C GLY A 204 9.51 -4.14 -4.99
N THR A 205 9.87 -3.61 -6.16
CA THR A 205 11.25 -3.25 -6.52
C THR A 205 11.65 -1.83 -6.09
N LYS A 206 10.71 -1.00 -5.60
CA LYS A 206 10.96 0.41 -5.28
C LYS A 206 11.59 0.57 -3.89
N LEU A 207 12.68 1.33 -3.81
CA LEU A 207 13.41 1.61 -2.56
C LEU A 207 12.77 2.76 -1.79
N ILE A 208 11.87 2.47 -0.85
CA ILE A 208 11.18 3.51 -0.08
C ILE A 208 12.09 4.15 0.98
N TYR A 209 13.00 3.38 1.56
CA TYR A 209 13.91 3.87 2.59
C TYR A 209 15.22 3.09 2.59
N LEU A 210 16.33 3.81 2.80
CA LEU A 210 17.64 3.23 3.03
C LEU A 210 18.34 3.93 4.19
N ARG A 211 19.03 3.17 5.04
CA ARG A 211 19.94 3.73 6.05
C ARG A 211 21.26 3.01 6.07
N HIS A 212 22.33 3.76 5.90
CA HIS A 212 23.71 3.25 5.96
C HIS A 212 24.63 4.28 6.61
N LYS A 213 25.61 3.82 7.42
CA LYS A 213 26.58 4.66 8.16
C LYS A 213 25.99 5.86 8.96
N GLY A 214 24.71 5.80 9.33
CA GLY A 214 24.03 6.87 10.07
C GLY A 214 23.40 7.96 9.20
N VAL A 215 23.37 7.77 7.88
CA VAL A 215 22.65 8.59 6.89
C VAL A 215 21.36 7.88 6.51
N LYS A 216 20.25 8.62 6.38
CA LYS A 216 18.95 8.11 5.92
C LYS A 216 18.69 8.61 4.50
N LEU A 217 18.08 7.81 3.65
CA LEU A 217 17.57 8.20 2.34
C LEU A 217 16.06 8.02 2.34
N VAL A 218 15.35 9.05 1.88
CA VAL A 218 13.89 9.07 1.75
C VAL A 218 13.48 9.68 0.41
N ASP A 219 12.29 9.32 -0.04
CA ASP A 219 11.70 9.79 -1.30
C ASP A 219 10.60 10.82 -1.02
N SER A 220 10.74 12.05 -1.54
CA SER A 220 9.76 13.12 -1.32
C SER A 220 8.39 12.80 -1.90
N MET A 221 8.29 11.94 -2.94
CA MET A 221 7.01 11.51 -3.50
C MET A 221 6.20 10.62 -2.56
N LYS A 222 6.81 10.07 -1.50
CA LYS A 222 6.10 9.33 -0.44
C LYS A 222 5.39 10.26 0.54
N TYR A 223 5.66 11.56 0.43
CA TYR A 223 5.01 12.60 1.20
C TYR A 223 4.07 13.45 0.35
N LEU A 224 4.52 13.84 -0.85
CA LEU A 224 3.81 14.73 -1.77
C LEU A 224 3.73 14.05 -3.14
N THR A 225 2.58 13.42 -3.42
CA THR A 225 2.37 12.62 -4.63
C THR A 225 2.04 13.48 -5.85
N MET A 226 2.98 14.34 -6.25
CA MET A 226 2.89 15.23 -7.41
C MET A 226 4.25 15.30 -8.12
N SER A 227 4.30 15.83 -9.34
CA SER A 227 5.58 16.09 -10.03
C SER A 227 6.36 17.20 -9.35
N LEU A 228 7.68 17.26 -9.57
CA LEU A 228 8.52 18.34 -9.04
C LEU A 228 8.07 19.72 -9.52
N SER A 229 7.62 19.83 -10.77
CA SER A 229 7.02 21.04 -11.32
C SER A 229 5.69 21.41 -10.65
N GLY A 230 4.89 20.42 -10.25
CA GLY A 230 3.67 20.62 -9.46
C GLY A 230 4.00 21.08 -8.04
N LEU A 231 5.07 20.53 -7.46
CA LEU A 231 5.59 20.93 -6.15
C LEU A 231 6.02 22.40 -6.17
N GLY A 232 6.80 22.80 -7.16
CA GLY A 232 7.21 24.19 -7.36
C GLY A 232 6.05 25.17 -7.44
N LYS A 233 4.99 24.83 -8.18
CA LYS A 233 3.77 25.66 -8.26
C LYS A 233 3.02 25.73 -6.94
N THR A 234 2.95 24.62 -6.21
CA THR A 234 2.20 24.51 -4.95
C THR A 234 2.84 25.37 -3.86
N PHE A 235 4.17 25.43 -3.83
CA PHE A 235 4.93 26.21 -2.84
C PHE A 235 5.44 27.55 -3.39
N GLU A 236 4.92 27.98 -4.54
CA GLU A 236 5.26 29.26 -5.19
C GLU A 236 6.77 29.50 -5.34
N VAL A 237 7.52 28.43 -5.64
CA VAL A 237 8.98 28.49 -5.82
C VAL A 237 9.32 28.93 -7.23
N ASP A 238 10.05 30.03 -7.35
CA ASP A 238 10.54 30.56 -8.62
C ASP A 238 11.53 29.60 -9.30
N SER A 239 11.05 28.81 -10.27
CA SER A 239 11.89 27.95 -11.09
C SER A 239 12.50 28.70 -12.28
N LEU A 240 13.63 28.21 -12.77
CA LEU A 240 14.07 28.55 -14.13
C LEU A 240 13.06 27.94 -15.14
N LYS A 241 12.71 28.71 -16.19
CA LYS A 241 11.81 28.24 -17.26
C LYS A 241 12.61 27.42 -18.27
N GLY A 242 12.25 26.16 -18.48
CA GLY A 242 12.85 25.31 -19.52
C GLY A 242 12.68 23.81 -19.25
N ASP A 243 13.03 22.99 -20.24
CA ASP A 243 13.14 21.53 -20.15
C ASP A 243 14.51 21.13 -20.72
N PHE A 244 15.02 19.95 -20.38
CA PHE A 244 16.35 19.52 -20.82
C PHE A 244 16.25 18.38 -21.86
N PRO A 245 17.11 18.38 -22.90
CA PRO A 245 17.13 17.33 -23.90
C PRO A 245 17.79 16.05 -23.34
N VAL A 246 17.08 15.31 -22.48
CA VAL A 246 17.61 14.12 -21.77
C VAL A 246 18.15 13.02 -22.70
N CYS A 247 17.60 12.87 -23.91
CA CYS A 247 18.13 11.90 -24.89
C CYS A 247 19.43 12.36 -25.56
N PHE A 248 19.83 13.62 -25.35
CA PHE A 248 21.07 14.20 -25.83
C PHE A 248 22.26 13.93 -24.90
N ILE A 249 22.02 13.36 -23.70
CA ILE A 249 23.06 12.96 -22.75
C ILE A 249 23.83 11.75 -23.30
N ARG A 250 24.84 12.03 -24.11
CA ARG A 250 25.70 11.04 -24.76
C ARG A 250 27.15 11.50 -24.76
N PRO A 251 28.12 10.58 -24.67
CA PRO A 251 29.54 10.93 -24.65
C PRO A 251 29.98 11.87 -25.79
N GLU A 252 29.44 11.66 -26.98
CA GLU A 252 29.76 12.47 -28.18
C GLU A 252 29.30 13.94 -28.08
N ASN A 253 28.33 14.23 -27.22
CA ASN A 253 27.72 15.55 -27.06
C ASN A 253 28.24 16.32 -25.85
N TYR A 254 29.12 15.73 -25.04
CA TYR A 254 29.53 16.33 -23.77
C TYR A 254 30.25 17.67 -23.93
N ASP A 255 30.99 17.85 -25.02
CA ASP A 255 31.69 19.09 -25.35
C ASP A 255 30.90 19.98 -26.35
N TYR A 256 29.61 19.71 -26.53
CA TYR A 256 28.77 20.40 -27.51
C TYR A 256 28.46 21.85 -27.09
N ILE A 257 28.83 22.78 -27.98
CA ILE A 257 28.41 24.18 -27.94
C ILE A 257 27.85 24.54 -29.32
N GLY A 258 26.56 24.83 -29.40
CA GLY A 258 25.91 25.02 -30.70
C GLY A 258 24.46 25.47 -30.62
N LYS A 259 23.65 25.00 -31.57
CA LYS A 259 22.22 25.30 -31.63
C LYS A 259 21.47 24.42 -30.62
N LEU A 260 20.27 24.84 -30.23
CA LEU A 260 19.41 23.97 -29.39
C LEU A 260 19.17 22.61 -30.08
N PRO A 261 19.24 21.49 -29.33
CA PRO A 261 18.91 20.18 -29.85
C PRO A 261 17.49 20.08 -30.43
N ASP A 262 17.27 19.10 -31.30
CA ASP A 262 15.97 18.84 -31.92
C ASP A 262 14.91 18.38 -30.91
N ASP A 263 13.63 18.56 -31.25
CA ASP A 263 12.49 18.17 -30.41
C ASP A 263 12.53 16.70 -29.94
N LYS A 264 13.06 15.80 -30.77
CA LYS A 264 13.21 14.37 -30.46
C LYS A 264 14.09 14.12 -29.23
N GLU A 265 15.01 15.03 -28.92
CA GLU A 265 15.96 14.87 -27.83
C GLU A 265 15.36 15.17 -26.44
N TYR A 266 14.17 15.78 -26.39
CA TYR A 266 13.47 16.18 -25.15
C TYR A 266 12.47 15.13 -24.63
N ALA A 267 12.46 13.93 -25.24
CA ALA A 267 11.52 12.87 -24.90
C ALA A 267 10.04 13.33 -24.82
N LEU A 268 9.63 14.24 -25.74
CA LEU A 268 8.32 14.90 -25.72
C LEU A 268 7.15 13.93 -25.69
N GLU A 269 7.34 12.73 -26.25
CA GLU A 269 6.34 11.68 -26.32
C GLU A 269 5.92 11.15 -24.93
N ASN A 270 6.81 11.24 -23.94
CA ASN A 270 6.56 10.82 -22.57
C ASN A 270 5.82 11.89 -21.74
N LYS A 271 5.68 13.11 -22.26
CA LYS A 271 5.02 14.24 -21.58
C LYS A 271 3.53 14.28 -21.95
N SER A 272 2.71 14.99 -21.16
CA SER A 272 1.30 15.21 -21.51
C SER A 272 1.17 16.10 -22.75
N ALA A 273 0.02 16.04 -23.43
CA ALA A 273 -0.23 16.83 -24.64
C ALA A 273 -0.04 18.35 -24.39
N ASP A 274 -0.56 18.85 -23.27
CA ASP A 274 -0.43 20.26 -22.88
C ASP A 274 1.03 20.68 -22.65
N VAL A 275 1.81 19.82 -21.97
CA VAL A 275 3.22 20.10 -21.68
C VAL A 275 4.02 20.08 -22.97
N LYS A 276 3.77 19.10 -23.85
CA LYS A 276 4.41 19.00 -25.16
C LYS A 276 4.14 20.26 -25.99
N ALA A 277 2.89 20.70 -26.11
CA ALA A 277 2.55 21.89 -26.90
C ALA A 277 3.24 23.16 -26.38
N LYS A 278 3.25 23.36 -25.05
CA LYS A 278 3.95 24.50 -24.41
C LYS A 278 5.45 24.46 -24.66
N LEU A 279 6.07 23.29 -24.54
CA LEU A 279 7.50 23.13 -24.72
C LEU A 279 7.92 23.32 -26.20
N GLN A 280 7.15 22.78 -27.16
CA GLN A 280 7.45 23.00 -28.58
C GLN A 280 7.40 24.48 -28.97
N LYS A 281 6.42 25.22 -28.45
CA LYS A 281 6.36 26.68 -28.65
C LYS A 281 7.58 27.37 -28.04
N PHE A 282 7.94 27.04 -26.80
CA PHE A 282 9.11 27.59 -26.13
C PHE A 282 10.42 27.29 -26.89
N LEU A 283 10.62 26.04 -27.32
CA LEU A 283 11.81 25.65 -28.09
C LEU A 283 11.88 26.35 -29.45
N ALA A 284 10.75 26.57 -30.12
CA ALA A 284 10.71 27.32 -31.37
C ALA A 284 11.08 28.79 -31.18
N GLU A 285 10.63 29.42 -30.09
CA GLU A 285 10.98 30.79 -29.72
C GLU A 285 12.48 30.91 -29.39
N GLU A 286 13.04 29.99 -28.59
CA GLU A 286 14.47 29.97 -28.22
C GLU A 286 15.40 29.68 -29.41
N ARG A 287 14.97 28.82 -30.36
CA ARG A 287 15.70 28.61 -31.62
C ARG A 287 15.68 29.87 -32.49
N SER A 288 14.56 30.58 -32.52
CA SER A 288 14.40 31.82 -33.29
C SER A 288 15.20 32.98 -32.71
N SER A 289 15.40 33.01 -31.39
CA SER A 289 16.25 34.01 -30.73
C SER A 289 17.75 33.79 -30.95
N GLY A 290 18.14 32.66 -31.56
CA GLY A 290 19.53 32.32 -31.82
C GLY A 290 20.32 31.92 -30.58
N LYS A 291 19.64 31.50 -29.51
CA LYS A 291 20.28 31.07 -28.26
C LYS A 291 21.28 29.94 -28.53
N GLN A 292 22.49 30.10 -28.00
CA GLN A 292 23.48 29.02 -27.99
C GLN A 292 23.20 28.06 -26.84
N PHE A 293 23.32 26.76 -27.12
CA PHE A 293 23.20 25.67 -26.16
C PHE A 293 24.60 25.13 -25.86
N ASN A 294 25.03 25.28 -24.60
CA ASN A 294 26.22 24.64 -24.07
C ASN A 294 25.75 23.45 -23.23
N PHE A 295 26.11 22.23 -23.66
CA PHE A 295 25.59 21.00 -23.05
C PHE A 295 25.87 20.94 -21.55
N PHE A 296 27.13 21.13 -21.15
CA PHE A 296 27.54 20.99 -19.75
C PHE A 296 26.88 22.05 -18.87
N GLU A 297 26.88 23.31 -19.30
CA GLU A 297 26.28 24.41 -18.53
C GLU A 297 24.77 24.27 -18.38
N GLU A 298 24.07 23.82 -19.42
CA GLU A 298 22.62 23.61 -19.35
C GLU A 298 22.25 22.36 -18.54
N LEU A 299 23.04 21.27 -18.63
CA LEU A 299 22.85 20.06 -17.82
C LEU A 299 23.03 20.37 -16.33
N LYS A 300 24.09 21.11 -16.00
CA LYS A 300 24.41 21.57 -14.65
C LYS A 300 23.28 22.43 -14.06
N LYS A 301 22.80 23.43 -14.83
CA LYS A 301 21.68 24.30 -14.40
C LYS A 301 20.40 23.52 -14.22
N TYR A 302 20.10 22.59 -15.14
CA TYR A 302 18.90 21.77 -15.09
C TYR A 302 18.85 20.90 -13.82
N CYS A 303 19.88 20.08 -13.60
CA CYS A 303 19.95 19.19 -12.45
C CYS A 303 19.99 19.97 -11.13
N TYR A 304 20.75 21.08 -11.05
CA TYR A 304 20.76 21.90 -9.84
C TYR A 304 19.43 22.61 -9.58
N ASN A 305 18.72 23.05 -10.63
CA ASN A 305 17.39 23.65 -10.48
C ASN A 305 16.42 22.64 -9.84
N ASP A 306 16.48 21.36 -10.20
CA ASP A 306 15.65 20.34 -9.58
C ASP A 306 15.98 20.14 -8.09
N VAL A 307 17.28 20.15 -7.73
CA VAL A 307 17.72 20.15 -6.32
C VAL A 307 17.23 21.39 -5.57
N TYR A 308 17.34 22.58 -6.16
CA TYR A 308 16.86 23.84 -5.59
C TYR A 308 15.34 23.82 -5.36
N MET A 309 14.57 23.41 -6.38
CA MET A 309 13.11 23.33 -6.33
C MET A 309 12.65 22.38 -5.24
N LEU A 310 13.29 21.21 -5.15
CA LEU A 310 13.01 20.24 -4.10
C LEU A 310 13.35 20.81 -2.72
N ALA A 311 14.55 21.40 -2.56
CA ALA A 311 15.01 21.94 -1.30
C ALA A 311 14.12 23.07 -0.77
N ALA A 312 13.77 24.04 -1.62
CA ALA A 312 12.94 25.18 -1.27
C ALA A 312 11.51 24.75 -0.92
N SER A 313 10.92 23.84 -1.70
CA SER A 313 9.56 23.34 -1.44
C SER A 313 9.49 22.52 -0.14
N MET A 314 10.44 21.60 0.04
CA MET A 314 10.47 20.74 1.24
C MET A 314 10.82 21.52 2.51
N ALA A 315 11.64 22.57 2.40
CA ALA A 315 11.94 23.48 3.50
C ALA A 315 10.67 24.13 4.07
N SER A 316 9.81 24.68 3.21
CA SER A 316 8.52 25.25 3.60
C SER A 316 7.60 24.17 4.17
N PHE A 317 7.43 23.06 3.46
CA PHE A 317 6.52 21.99 3.86
C PHE A 317 6.89 21.37 5.22
N GLU A 318 8.14 20.99 5.43
CA GLU A 318 8.57 20.38 6.71
C GLU A 318 8.32 21.31 7.89
N LYS A 319 8.60 22.61 7.73
CA LYS A 319 8.44 23.61 8.77
C LYS A 319 6.97 23.80 9.15
N GLU A 320 6.10 23.98 8.16
CA GLU A 320 4.66 24.12 8.40
C GLU A 320 4.08 22.84 8.98
N PHE A 321 4.43 21.68 8.42
CA PHE A 321 3.98 20.38 8.91
C PHE A 321 4.39 20.16 10.36
N GLU A 322 5.66 20.36 10.72
CA GLU A 322 6.13 20.15 12.09
C GLU A 322 5.48 21.16 13.06
N THR A 323 5.26 22.40 12.64
CA THR A 323 4.54 23.42 13.45
C THR A 323 3.11 22.96 13.78
N ILE A 324 2.38 22.45 12.77
CA ILE A 324 0.98 22.05 12.92
C ILE A 324 0.87 20.68 13.61
N THR A 325 1.84 19.78 13.49
CA THR A 325 1.72 18.37 13.93
C THR A 325 2.61 17.97 15.10
N ASP A 326 3.64 18.76 15.42
CA ASP A 326 4.74 18.38 16.33
C ASP A 326 5.51 17.11 15.87
N VAL A 327 5.43 16.76 14.58
CA VAL A 327 6.14 15.62 13.99
C VAL A 327 7.20 16.10 13.02
N CYS A 328 8.47 15.71 13.26
CA CYS A 328 9.55 16.02 12.32
C CYS A 328 9.49 15.06 11.11
N LEU A 329 8.83 15.51 10.04
CA LEU A 329 8.36 14.70 8.91
C LEU A 329 9.38 13.66 8.43
N LEU A 330 10.56 14.09 7.97
CA LEU A 330 11.53 13.21 7.30
C LEU A 330 12.40 12.37 8.24
N GLU A 331 12.39 12.66 9.54
CA GLU A 331 13.21 11.92 10.51
C GLU A 331 12.41 10.94 11.35
N GLU A 332 11.14 11.27 11.57
CA GLU A 332 10.20 10.51 12.37
C GLU A 332 9.29 9.60 11.53
N SER A 333 9.24 9.80 10.21
CA SER A 333 8.41 9.01 9.30
C SER A 333 9.13 8.74 7.98
N VAL A 334 8.53 7.90 7.15
CA VAL A 334 9.04 7.51 5.83
C VAL A 334 8.00 7.80 4.73
N THR A 335 6.74 7.98 5.11
CA THR A 335 5.60 8.24 4.23
C THR A 335 4.65 9.22 4.91
N ILE A 336 3.81 9.93 4.14
CA ILE A 336 2.77 10.81 4.70
C ILE A 336 1.81 10.05 5.61
N ALA A 337 1.45 8.80 5.27
CA ALA A 337 0.57 7.97 6.09
C ALA A 337 1.19 7.66 7.47
N ALA A 338 2.51 7.41 7.53
CA ALA A 338 3.20 7.21 8.79
C ALA A 338 3.28 8.50 9.62
N ALA A 339 3.45 9.66 8.96
CA ALA A 339 3.42 10.97 9.60
C ALA A 339 2.04 11.30 10.19
N ALA A 340 0.97 11.01 9.43
CA ALA A 340 -0.42 11.14 9.83
C ALA A 340 -0.75 10.32 11.10
N VAL A 341 -0.43 9.02 11.11
CA VAL A 341 -0.64 8.16 12.29
C VAL A 341 0.15 8.68 13.48
N LYS A 342 1.36 9.20 13.26
CA LYS A 342 2.18 9.77 14.33
C LYS A 342 1.57 11.06 14.88
N THR A 343 1.04 11.92 14.02
CA THR A 343 0.32 13.15 14.37
C THR A 343 -0.89 12.82 15.23
N PHE A 344 -1.73 11.87 14.78
CA PHE A 344 -2.86 11.37 15.57
C PHE A 344 -2.42 10.92 16.96
N ARG A 345 -1.38 10.08 17.03
CA ARG A 345 -0.83 9.60 18.31
C ARG A 345 -0.20 10.69 19.16
N ARG A 346 0.28 11.78 18.58
CA ARG A 346 0.99 12.88 19.28
C ARG A 346 0.01 13.87 19.89
N LYS A 347 -1.01 14.27 19.13
CA LYS A 347 -1.90 15.39 19.49
C LYS A 347 -3.33 14.98 19.81
N HIS A 348 -3.80 13.83 19.32
CA HIS A 348 -5.24 13.50 19.32
C HIS A 348 -5.59 12.22 20.09
N LEU A 349 -4.65 11.29 20.24
CA LEU A 349 -4.86 10.07 21.01
C LEU A 349 -4.87 10.39 22.51
N GLN A 350 -6.05 10.27 23.13
CA GLN A 350 -6.22 10.44 24.57
C GLN A 350 -5.97 9.12 25.31
N ASN A 351 -5.30 9.17 26.46
CA ASN A 351 -4.95 7.97 27.24
C ASN A 351 -6.16 7.17 27.76
N LEU A 352 -7.36 7.77 27.77
CA LEU A 352 -8.62 7.13 28.19
C LEU A 352 -9.29 6.32 27.06
N CYS A 353 -8.81 6.44 25.81
CA CYS A 353 -9.41 5.79 24.63
C CYS A 353 -8.44 4.75 24.05
N PRO A 354 -8.20 3.62 24.73
CA PRO A 354 -7.23 2.63 24.27
C PRO A 354 -7.72 1.98 22.97
N ILE A 355 -7.10 2.34 21.85
CA ILE A 355 -7.29 1.62 20.58
C ILE A 355 -6.47 0.34 20.66
N VAL A 356 -7.14 -0.80 20.85
CA VAL A 356 -6.45 -2.08 20.88
C VAL A 356 -5.98 -2.42 19.48
N LEU A 357 -4.66 -2.46 19.32
CA LEU A 357 -4.03 -3.03 18.14
C LEU A 357 -4.37 -4.51 18.15
N ASP A 358 -4.69 -5.08 16.98
CA ASP A 358 -4.98 -6.51 16.77
C ASP A 358 -3.80 -7.40 17.22
N ALA A 359 -3.65 -7.49 18.54
CA ALA A 359 -2.83 -8.42 19.25
C ALA A 359 -3.75 -9.59 19.47
N LYS A 360 -3.67 -10.51 18.50
CA LYS A 360 -3.90 -11.93 18.76
C LYS A 360 -3.54 -12.23 20.21
N PRO A 361 -4.44 -12.84 21.01
CA PRO A 361 -4.10 -13.33 22.33
C PRO A 361 -2.74 -14.01 22.27
N SER A 362 -1.90 -13.92 23.30
CA SER A 362 -0.54 -14.49 23.23
C SER A 362 -0.46 -15.99 22.86
N ALA A 363 -1.61 -16.69 22.90
CA ALA A 363 -1.79 -18.05 22.43
C ALA A 363 -2.09 -18.20 20.93
N SER A 364 -2.67 -17.19 20.28
CA SER A 364 -3.04 -17.14 18.86
C SER A 364 -1.83 -16.73 18.00
N TYR A 365 -1.31 -17.66 17.20
CA TYR A 365 -0.24 -17.42 16.22
C TYR A 365 -0.82 -17.23 14.81
N ASN A 366 0.02 -16.81 13.86
CA ASN A 366 -0.35 -16.81 12.44
C ASN A 366 -0.30 -18.25 11.93
N SER A 367 -1.47 -18.85 11.75
CA SER A 367 -1.63 -20.12 11.03
C SER A 367 -1.91 -19.84 9.54
N SER A 368 -1.37 -20.69 8.67
CA SER A 368 -1.62 -20.61 7.24
C SER A 368 -3.07 -21.01 6.95
N ILE A 369 -3.84 -20.19 6.22
CA ILE A 369 -5.20 -20.55 5.76
C ILE A 369 -5.15 -21.86 4.97
N LYS A 370 -4.12 -22.04 4.14
CA LYS A 370 -3.90 -23.26 3.36
C LYS A 370 -3.66 -24.47 4.27
N SER A 371 -2.89 -24.31 5.35
CA SER A 371 -2.71 -25.35 6.39
C SER A 371 -4.06 -25.72 7.01
N GLN A 372 -4.82 -24.75 7.50
CA GLN A 372 -6.10 -25.00 8.17
C GLN A 372 -7.12 -25.69 7.25
N LYS A 373 -7.25 -25.24 5.99
CA LYS A 373 -8.13 -25.87 5.01
C LYS A 373 -7.69 -27.29 4.66
N TYR A 374 -6.38 -27.54 4.57
CA TYR A 374 -5.85 -28.88 4.37
C TYR A 374 -6.16 -29.80 5.55
N LEU A 375 -6.01 -29.33 6.78
CA LEU A 375 -6.33 -30.10 7.97
C LEU A 375 -7.83 -30.43 8.05
N LEU A 376 -8.71 -29.50 7.68
CA LEU A 376 -10.15 -29.78 7.55
C LEU A 376 -10.44 -30.83 6.48
N TRP A 377 -9.77 -30.75 5.32
CA TRP A 377 -9.89 -31.74 4.26
C TRP A 377 -9.41 -33.11 4.72
N LEU A 378 -8.29 -33.16 5.44
CA LEU A 378 -7.76 -34.40 6.00
C LEU A 378 -8.71 -34.98 7.04
N ALA A 379 -9.27 -34.15 7.92
CA ALA A 379 -10.27 -34.57 8.90
C ALA A 379 -11.50 -35.19 8.23
N HIS A 380 -11.99 -34.57 7.15
CA HIS A 380 -13.11 -35.06 6.36
C HIS A 380 -12.77 -36.38 5.65
N LYS A 381 -11.65 -36.43 4.92
CA LYS A 381 -11.20 -37.58 4.15
C LYS A 381 -10.91 -38.80 5.02
N GLU A 382 -10.25 -38.59 6.15
CA GLU A 382 -9.86 -39.65 7.07
C GLU A 382 -10.96 -39.95 8.11
N GLU A 383 -12.06 -39.19 8.13
CA GLU A 383 -13.16 -39.31 9.10
C GLU A 383 -12.66 -39.30 10.56
N VAL A 384 -11.74 -38.38 10.86
CA VAL A 384 -11.13 -38.21 12.19
C VAL A 384 -11.27 -36.77 12.67
N ALA A 385 -11.43 -36.59 13.97
CA ALA A 385 -11.35 -35.27 14.58
C ALA A 385 -9.89 -34.82 14.61
N ILE A 386 -9.62 -33.61 14.10
CA ILE A 386 -8.30 -32.99 14.14
C ILE A 386 -8.41 -31.71 14.97
N GLU A 387 -7.61 -31.63 16.03
CA GLU A 387 -7.40 -30.39 16.78
C GLU A 387 -6.52 -29.48 15.92
N ILE A 388 -7.10 -28.38 15.42
CA ILE A 388 -6.41 -27.39 14.57
C ILE A 388 -6.16 -26.08 15.34
N SER A 389 -5.56 -25.09 14.68
CA SER A 389 -5.26 -23.79 15.28
C SER A 389 -6.55 -23.00 15.53
N THR A 390 -6.78 -22.58 16.77
CA THR A 390 -7.99 -21.86 17.20
C THR A 390 -7.66 -20.42 17.63
N THR A 391 -8.66 -19.57 17.88
CA THR A 391 -8.43 -18.27 18.57
C THR A 391 -7.77 -18.41 19.95
N SER A 392 -7.90 -19.57 20.61
CA SER A 392 -7.21 -19.93 21.86
C SER A 392 -5.81 -20.52 21.64
N GLY A 393 -5.37 -20.66 20.39
CA GLY A 393 -4.03 -21.14 20.02
C GLY A 393 -3.96 -22.60 19.60
N GLU A 394 -2.75 -23.01 19.24
CA GLU A 394 -2.38 -24.37 18.85
C GLU A 394 -2.05 -25.26 20.05
N LYS A 395 -2.31 -26.57 19.88
CA LYS A 395 -1.91 -27.60 20.83
C LYS A 395 -0.39 -27.58 21.01
N LYS A 396 0.06 -27.84 22.25
CA LYS A 396 1.46 -27.72 22.63
C LYS A 396 2.00 -29.04 23.16
N PHE A 397 3.12 -29.49 22.61
CA PHE A 397 3.90 -30.64 23.05
C PHE A 397 5.30 -30.18 23.43
N GLY A 398 5.66 -30.30 24.72
CA GLY A 398 6.89 -29.71 25.24
C GLY A 398 6.95 -28.19 24.97
N PRO A 399 8.01 -27.63 24.37
CA PRO A 399 8.09 -26.21 24.00
C PRO A 399 7.44 -25.89 22.63
N TYR A 400 6.98 -26.90 21.89
CA TYR A 400 6.55 -26.76 20.50
C TYR A 400 5.03 -26.70 20.37
N ARG A 401 4.53 -25.77 19.58
CA ARG A 401 3.14 -25.72 19.11
C ARG A 401 3.07 -26.36 17.73
N VAL A 402 2.05 -27.13 17.45
CA VAL A 402 1.91 -27.92 16.21
C VAL A 402 0.72 -27.42 15.38
N ASP A 403 0.77 -27.57 14.06
CA ASP A 403 -0.30 -27.10 13.16
C ASP A 403 -1.63 -27.84 13.37
N GLY A 404 -1.55 -29.15 13.61
CA GLY A 404 -2.70 -29.99 13.92
C GLY A 404 -2.33 -31.23 14.74
N PHE A 405 -3.32 -31.79 15.43
CA PHE A 405 -3.15 -33.04 16.18
C PHE A 405 -4.38 -33.92 16.08
N ILE A 406 -4.16 -35.21 15.84
CA ILE A 406 -5.20 -36.25 15.87
C ILE A 406 -5.01 -37.03 17.16
N ASP A 407 -6.03 -37.03 18.03
CA ASP A 407 -5.97 -37.82 19.26
C ASP A 407 -6.11 -39.32 18.96
N LYS A 408 -5.79 -40.14 19.97
CA LYS A 408 -5.81 -41.60 19.85
C LYS A 408 -7.18 -42.08 19.40
N CYS A 409 -7.21 -42.73 18.24
CA CYS A 409 -8.41 -43.31 17.66
C CYS A 409 -8.06 -44.64 16.98
N PRO A 410 -9.05 -45.45 16.54
CA PRO A 410 -8.77 -46.72 15.89
C PRO A 410 -7.83 -46.62 14.68
N LYS A 411 -7.85 -45.51 13.94
CA LYS A 411 -6.95 -45.25 12.80
C LYS A 411 -5.55 -44.77 13.23
N TYR A 412 -5.46 -44.09 14.36
CA TYR A 412 -4.21 -43.51 14.89
C TYR A 412 -4.05 -43.93 16.36
N PRO A 413 -3.64 -45.18 16.65
CA PRO A 413 -3.59 -45.70 18.02
C PRO A 413 -2.61 -44.93 18.92
N ASP A 414 -1.57 -44.36 18.32
CA ASP A 414 -0.56 -43.56 19.02
C ASP A 414 -0.84 -42.05 18.98
N GLY A 415 -1.95 -41.62 18.35
CA GLY A 415 -2.17 -40.24 17.95
C GLY A 415 -1.24 -39.81 16.81
N LEU A 416 -1.44 -38.61 16.26
CA LEU A 416 -0.62 -38.10 15.17
C LEU A 416 -0.45 -36.58 15.25
N ILE A 417 0.80 -36.12 15.26
CA ILE A 417 1.15 -34.70 15.10
C ILE A 417 1.21 -34.37 13.60
N LEU A 418 0.61 -33.25 13.20
CA LEU A 418 0.64 -32.72 11.84
C LEU A 418 1.42 -31.41 11.83
N GLU A 419 2.44 -31.33 10.97
CA GLU A 419 3.24 -30.11 10.75
C GLU A 419 3.11 -29.67 9.29
N PHE A 420 2.74 -28.42 9.06
CA PHE A 420 2.57 -27.87 7.71
C PHE A 420 3.76 -26.98 7.34
N ASN A 421 4.60 -27.47 6.44
CA ASN A 421 5.79 -26.78 5.98
C ASN A 421 5.51 -25.94 4.73
N GLY A 422 5.27 -24.64 4.92
CA GLY A 422 5.24 -23.65 3.83
C GLY A 422 6.57 -23.53 3.09
N CYS A 423 6.56 -23.52 1.75
CA CYS A 423 7.77 -23.66 0.95
C CYS A 423 8.79 -22.53 1.18
N TYR A 424 8.32 -21.30 1.40
CA TYR A 424 9.21 -20.16 1.71
C TYR A 424 9.82 -20.27 3.11
N TYR A 425 9.00 -20.44 4.15
CA TYR A 425 9.44 -20.39 5.55
C TYR A 425 10.32 -21.57 5.96
N HIS A 426 10.15 -22.70 5.29
CA HIS A 426 10.93 -23.93 5.49
C HIS A 426 12.00 -24.12 4.40
N ALA A 427 12.23 -23.10 3.57
CA ALA A 427 13.23 -23.08 2.50
C ALA A 427 13.20 -24.35 1.64
N HIS A 428 12.00 -24.79 1.26
CA HIS A 428 11.81 -26.10 0.63
C HIS A 428 12.55 -26.18 -0.71
N ASP A 429 13.12 -27.36 -0.99
CA ASP A 429 14.00 -27.62 -2.12
C ASP A 429 13.34 -27.44 -3.50
N CYS A 430 12.01 -27.37 -3.56
CA CYS A 430 11.29 -27.02 -4.79
C CYS A 430 11.56 -25.59 -5.28
N ARG A 431 12.05 -24.69 -4.41
CA ARG A 431 12.29 -23.26 -4.73
C ARG A 431 13.66 -22.74 -4.31
N PHE A 432 14.35 -23.41 -3.39
CA PHE A 432 15.54 -22.88 -2.74
C PHE A 432 16.68 -23.91 -2.70
N THR A 433 17.90 -23.43 -2.93
CA THR A 433 19.13 -24.20 -2.73
C THR A 433 19.63 -24.08 -1.29
N ALA A 434 20.56 -24.93 -0.88
CA ALA A 434 21.13 -24.91 0.48
C ALA A 434 21.77 -23.56 0.86
N GLU A 435 22.29 -22.82 -0.12
CA GLU A 435 22.93 -21.51 -0.01
C GLU A 435 21.94 -20.34 -0.05
N SER A 436 20.68 -20.59 -0.42
CA SER A 436 19.66 -19.56 -0.49
C SER A 436 19.43 -18.92 0.89
N ILE A 437 19.28 -17.60 0.92
CA ILE A 437 19.03 -16.85 2.16
C ILE A 437 17.53 -16.58 2.29
N ILE A 438 16.92 -17.10 3.35
CA ILE A 438 15.51 -16.93 3.69
C ILE A 438 15.45 -16.15 4.99
N GLY A 439 14.96 -14.91 4.90
CA GLY A 439 15.03 -13.96 6.01
C GLY A 439 16.49 -13.67 6.38
N ASP A 440 16.93 -14.17 7.52
CA ASP A 440 18.29 -13.98 8.06
C ASP A 440 19.09 -15.29 8.20
N ARG A 441 18.66 -16.36 7.53
CA ARG A 441 19.27 -17.70 7.61
C ARG A 441 19.47 -18.31 6.23
N MET A 442 20.47 -19.19 6.12
CA MET A 442 20.59 -20.05 4.95
C MET A 442 19.57 -21.18 5.02
N ALA A 443 19.12 -21.67 3.86
CA ALA A 443 18.19 -22.80 3.76
C ALA A 443 18.68 -24.03 4.53
N LYS A 444 19.97 -24.36 4.44
CA LYS A 444 20.55 -25.49 5.21
C LYS A 444 20.37 -25.37 6.72
N ASP A 445 20.52 -24.16 7.28
CA ASP A 445 20.35 -23.91 8.72
C ASP A 445 18.87 -24.04 9.12
N ILE A 446 17.96 -23.75 8.20
CA ILE A 446 16.51 -23.93 8.38
C ILE A 446 16.18 -25.42 8.38
N TRP A 447 16.72 -26.20 7.43
CA TRP A 447 16.50 -27.64 7.36
C TRP A 447 17.04 -28.37 8.59
N GLU A 448 18.25 -28.02 9.07
CA GLU A 448 18.80 -28.58 10.30
C GLU A 448 17.89 -28.30 11.51
N ARG A 449 17.44 -27.05 11.66
CA ARG A 449 16.50 -26.64 12.73
C ARG A 449 15.19 -27.42 12.66
N ASP A 450 14.61 -27.57 11.47
CA ASP A 450 13.31 -28.22 11.28
C ASP A 450 13.42 -29.73 11.53
N ASN A 451 14.50 -30.37 11.10
CA ASN A 451 14.80 -31.77 11.41
C ASN A 451 14.98 -31.99 12.92
N GLU A 452 15.67 -31.10 13.62
CA GLU A 452 15.79 -31.18 15.09
C GLU A 452 14.44 -31.00 15.80
N ARG A 453 13.58 -30.13 15.27
CA ARG A 453 12.23 -29.93 15.79
C ARG A 453 11.38 -31.18 15.61
N ILE A 454 11.36 -31.76 14.41
CA ILE A 454 10.59 -32.98 14.10
C ILE A 454 11.01 -34.12 15.01
N LYS A 455 12.32 -34.39 15.14
CA LYS A 455 12.84 -35.45 16.03
C LYS A 455 12.35 -35.32 17.48
N LYS A 456 12.24 -34.10 17.99
CA LYS A 456 11.73 -33.86 19.34
C LYS A 456 10.22 -34.02 19.46
N LEU A 457 9.47 -33.73 18.40
CA LEU A 457 8.03 -33.96 18.37
C LEU A 457 7.72 -35.46 18.29
N GLU A 458 8.54 -36.22 17.56
CA GLU A 458 8.48 -37.68 17.45
C GLU A 458 8.67 -38.41 18.80
N GLU A 459 9.30 -37.76 19.78
CA GLU A 459 9.39 -38.28 21.17
C GLU A 459 8.01 -38.31 21.88
N PHE A 460 7.04 -37.51 21.44
CA PHE A 460 5.70 -37.45 22.01
C PHE A 460 4.70 -38.31 21.23
N HIS A 461 4.63 -38.10 19.92
CA HIS A 461 3.73 -38.80 19.00
C HIS A 461 4.38 -38.87 17.61
N PRO A 462 3.99 -39.83 16.75
CA PRO A 462 4.39 -39.82 15.34
C PRO A 462 4.09 -38.47 14.68
N VAL A 463 4.96 -38.01 13.79
CA VAL A 463 4.84 -36.72 13.10
C VAL A 463 4.65 -36.94 11.60
N ARG A 464 3.62 -36.30 11.02
CA ARG A 464 3.42 -36.20 9.58
C ARG A 464 3.68 -34.77 9.12
N VAL A 465 4.69 -34.62 8.27
CA VAL A 465 5.02 -33.35 7.63
C VAL A 465 4.26 -33.23 6.31
N ILE A 466 3.49 -32.16 6.18
CA ILE A 466 2.73 -31.80 4.97
C ILE A 466 3.46 -30.64 4.31
N ARG A 467 3.75 -30.73 3.01
CA ARG A 467 4.47 -29.67 2.28
C ARG A 467 3.50 -28.86 1.45
N GLU A 468 3.68 -27.54 1.45
CA GLU A 468 2.81 -26.64 0.68
C GLU A 468 2.74 -26.99 -0.81
N CYS A 469 3.87 -27.31 -1.45
CA CYS A 469 3.89 -27.67 -2.87
C CYS A 469 3.16 -28.98 -3.17
N ASP A 470 3.10 -29.90 -2.22
CA ASP A 470 2.35 -31.14 -2.37
C ASP A 470 0.86 -30.86 -2.30
N VAL A 471 0.42 -29.99 -1.38
CA VAL A 471 -0.97 -29.52 -1.31
C VAL A 471 -1.37 -28.74 -2.56
N ASP A 472 -0.49 -27.88 -3.09
CA ASP A 472 -0.74 -27.15 -4.34
C ASP A 472 -0.90 -28.08 -5.55
N ARG A 473 -0.22 -29.23 -5.53
CA ARG A 473 -0.37 -30.28 -6.53
C ARG A 473 -1.66 -31.06 -6.31
N GLU A 474 -1.94 -31.49 -5.08
CA GLU A 474 -3.17 -32.20 -4.72
C GLU A 474 -4.43 -31.38 -5.03
N LEU A 475 -4.41 -30.06 -4.84
CA LEU A 475 -5.53 -29.19 -5.21
C LEU A 475 -5.87 -29.24 -6.70
N LYS A 476 -4.91 -29.61 -7.56
CA LYS A 476 -5.13 -29.76 -9.01
C LYS A 476 -5.49 -31.19 -9.39
N GLU A 477 -4.95 -32.17 -8.68
CA GLU A 477 -5.00 -33.59 -9.04
C GLU A 477 -6.12 -34.37 -8.34
N VAL A 478 -6.47 -33.98 -7.10
CA VAL A 478 -7.46 -34.70 -6.27
C VAL A 478 -8.86 -34.15 -6.56
N PRO A 479 -9.76 -34.96 -7.13
CA PRO A 479 -11.14 -34.53 -7.40
C PRO A 479 -11.85 -34.08 -6.13
N GLY A 480 -12.55 -32.96 -6.20
CA GLY A 480 -13.34 -32.41 -5.08
C GLY A 480 -12.54 -31.67 -4.00
N MET A 481 -11.21 -31.76 -3.96
CA MET A 481 -10.41 -31.08 -2.93
C MET A 481 -10.43 -29.56 -3.09
N ALA A 482 -10.29 -29.05 -4.31
CA ALA A 482 -10.38 -27.61 -4.60
C ALA A 482 -11.75 -27.05 -4.19
N GLU A 483 -12.83 -27.74 -4.56
CA GLU A 483 -14.20 -27.37 -4.18
C GLU A 483 -14.41 -27.42 -2.66
N PHE A 484 -13.85 -28.43 -1.97
CA PHE A 484 -13.88 -28.49 -0.51
C PHE A 484 -13.16 -27.29 0.12
N PHE A 485 -11.99 -26.91 -0.39
CA PHE A 485 -11.25 -25.74 0.07
C PHE A 485 -12.04 -24.45 -0.16
N GLU A 486 -12.80 -24.35 -1.25
CA GLU A 486 -13.65 -23.19 -1.54
C GLU A 486 -14.88 -23.11 -0.64
N ASN A 487 -15.45 -24.25 -0.26
CA ASN A 487 -16.73 -24.33 0.45
C ASN A 487 -16.60 -24.46 1.98
N ASN A 488 -15.44 -24.86 2.50
CA ASN A 488 -15.22 -25.04 3.93
C ASN A 488 -14.32 -23.96 4.53
N GLU A 489 -14.76 -23.40 5.65
CA GLU A 489 -14.07 -22.38 6.42
C GLU A 489 -13.60 -22.93 7.76
N ALA A 490 -12.46 -22.43 8.25
CA ALA A 490 -12.00 -22.72 9.59
C ALA A 490 -12.89 -21.97 10.60
N LYS A 491 -13.86 -22.70 11.18
CA LYS A 491 -14.94 -22.14 12.02
C LYS A 491 -14.44 -21.37 13.26
N GLU A 492 -13.21 -21.61 13.70
CA GLU A 492 -12.66 -21.06 14.96
C GLU A 492 -11.60 -19.96 14.78
N LEU A 493 -11.41 -19.44 13.56
CA LEU A 493 -10.39 -18.44 13.24
C LEU A 493 -11.01 -17.15 12.70
N LEU A 494 -11.28 -16.19 13.60
CA LEU A 494 -11.65 -14.84 13.18
C LEU A 494 -10.41 -14.05 12.76
N GLN A 495 -10.32 -13.73 11.47
CA GLN A 495 -9.32 -12.79 10.94
C GLN A 495 -10.01 -11.46 10.62
N LEU A 496 -9.90 -10.48 11.52
CA LEU A 496 -10.52 -9.15 11.36
C LEU A 496 -10.16 -8.46 10.04
N GLN A 497 -8.95 -8.74 9.52
CA GLN A 497 -8.46 -8.20 8.25
C GLN A 497 -9.33 -8.64 7.04
N ARG A 498 -10.10 -9.73 7.14
CA ARG A 498 -11.06 -10.15 6.10
C ARG A 498 -12.22 -9.16 5.95
N ALA A 499 -12.55 -8.40 7.00
CA ALA A 499 -13.54 -7.33 6.92
C ALA A 499 -13.00 -6.06 6.23
N LEU A 500 -11.67 -5.97 6.01
CA LEU A 500 -11.07 -4.84 5.32
C LEU A 500 -11.23 -4.98 3.80
N VAL A 501 -12.24 -4.29 3.27
CA VAL A 501 -12.42 -4.12 1.83
C VAL A 501 -12.37 -2.63 1.44
N GLY A 502 -12.13 -2.33 0.16
CA GLY A 502 -11.96 -0.97 -0.34
C GLY A 502 -13.28 -0.20 -0.48
N GLY A 503 -13.24 0.92 -1.21
CA GLY A 503 -14.43 1.65 -1.63
C GLY A 503 -15.27 0.85 -2.63
N ARG A 504 -16.53 1.26 -2.80
CA ARG A 504 -17.44 0.71 -3.82
C ARG A 504 -17.16 1.41 -5.16
N THR A 505 -16.83 0.64 -6.20
CA THR A 505 -16.66 1.14 -7.57
C THR A 505 -17.45 0.23 -8.48
N GLU A 506 -18.43 0.78 -9.18
CA GLU A 506 -19.40 -0.02 -9.94
C GLU A 506 -19.84 0.75 -11.19
N VAL A 507 -19.95 0.02 -12.29
CA VAL A 507 -20.53 0.52 -13.54
C VAL A 507 -21.99 0.11 -13.53
N PHE A 508 -22.92 1.03 -13.83
CA PHE A 508 -24.34 0.72 -13.97
C PHE A 508 -24.77 0.79 -15.44
N LYS A 509 -24.20 1.74 -16.20
CA LYS A 509 -24.42 1.90 -17.64
C LYS A 509 -23.09 2.04 -18.37
N LEU A 510 -22.94 1.34 -19.50
CA LEU A 510 -21.73 1.46 -20.34
C LEU A 510 -21.72 2.75 -21.15
N CYS A 511 -22.88 3.18 -21.64
CA CYS A 511 -23.04 4.40 -22.41
C CYS A 511 -24.26 5.16 -21.91
N GLU A 512 -24.19 6.48 -21.85
CA GLU A 512 -25.34 7.34 -21.55
C GLU A 512 -25.20 8.70 -22.24
N ASN A 513 -26.33 9.33 -22.58
CA ASN A 513 -26.36 10.69 -23.15
C ASN A 513 -27.38 11.59 -22.47
N ASN A 514 -27.27 12.91 -22.67
CA ASN A 514 -28.15 13.90 -22.06
C ASN A 514 -29.49 14.12 -22.82
N GLN A 515 -29.92 13.18 -23.67
CA GLN A 515 -31.21 13.33 -24.36
C GLN A 515 -32.36 13.18 -23.36
N LYS A 516 -33.16 14.25 -23.21
CA LYS A 516 -34.32 14.34 -22.28
C LYS A 516 -33.97 14.12 -20.81
N LYS A 517 -32.71 14.34 -20.42
CA LYS A 517 -32.22 14.20 -19.05
C LYS A 517 -30.92 14.97 -18.86
N THR A 518 -30.64 15.39 -17.64
CA THR A 518 -29.35 15.97 -17.26
C THR A 518 -28.49 14.92 -16.58
N ILE A 519 -27.25 14.73 -17.06
CA ILE A 519 -26.29 13.86 -16.37
C ILE A 519 -25.52 14.69 -15.33
N ARG A 520 -25.48 14.21 -14.09
CA ARG A 520 -24.79 14.83 -12.96
C ARG A 520 -23.60 13.96 -12.58
N PHE A 521 -22.48 14.60 -12.24
CA PHE A 521 -21.31 13.96 -11.65
C PHE A 521 -20.97 14.70 -10.35
N VAL A 522 -21.13 14.01 -9.23
CA VAL A 522 -20.98 14.56 -7.88
C VAL A 522 -19.97 13.74 -7.08
N ASP A 523 -19.27 14.41 -6.17
CA ASP A 523 -18.27 13.84 -5.28
C ASP A 523 -18.54 14.27 -3.83
N VAL A 524 -18.43 13.33 -2.89
CA VAL A 524 -18.56 13.60 -1.46
C VAL A 524 -17.28 14.26 -0.94
N VAL A 525 -17.39 15.50 -0.47
CA VAL A 525 -16.26 16.26 0.08
C VAL A 525 -15.64 15.50 1.25
N SER A 526 -14.51 14.86 1.00
CA SER A 526 -13.75 14.08 1.97
C SER A 526 -14.57 12.99 2.67
N LEU A 527 -15.09 12.01 1.91
CA LEU A 527 -15.88 10.88 2.43
C LEU A 527 -15.27 10.22 3.68
N TYR A 528 -13.99 9.81 3.62
CA TYR A 528 -13.37 9.11 4.75
C TYR A 528 -13.17 9.99 5.99
N PRO A 529 -12.70 11.25 5.89
CA PRO A 529 -12.75 12.18 7.02
C PRO A 529 -14.15 12.44 7.57
N THR A 530 -15.18 12.51 6.70
CA THR A 530 -16.58 12.67 7.13
C THR A 530 -16.99 11.51 8.03
N VAL A 531 -16.79 10.27 7.58
CA VAL A 531 -17.19 9.12 8.39
C VAL A 531 -16.35 8.98 9.66
N MET A 532 -15.05 9.32 9.60
CA MET A 532 -14.18 9.35 10.77
C MET A 532 -14.63 10.36 11.82
N LYS A 533 -15.13 11.51 11.39
CA LYS A 533 -15.60 12.57 12.28
C LYS A 533 -16.95 12.22 12.89
N HIS A 534 -17.89 11.69 12.11
CA HIS A 534 -19.29 11.62 12.52
C HIS A 534 -19.73 10.25 13.07
N TYR A 535 -19.05 9.15 12.71
CA TYR A 535 -19.48 7.81 13.08
C TYR A 535 -18.80 7.27 14.35
N LEU A 536 -19.40 6.22 14.91
CA LEU A 536 -18.92 5.54 16.10
C LEU A 536 -17.77 4.58 15.78
N TYR A 537 -16.73 4.60 16.61
CA TYR A 537 -15.58 3.70 16.50
C TYR A 537 -15.31 2.94 17.82
N PRO A 538 -14.87 1.66 17.74
CA PRO A 538 -14.63 0.85 18.91
C PRO A 538 -13.38 1.28 19.65
N ILE A 539 -13.45 1.29 20.98
CA ILE A 539 -12.33 1.50 21.90
C ILE A 539 -12.35 0.40 22.97
N GLY A 540 -11.22 0.20 23.64
CA GLY A 540 -11.11 -0.81 24.67
C GLY A 540 -10.81 -2.21 24.14
N ILE A 541 -10.76 -3.16 25.07
CA ILE A 541 -10.36 -4.53 24.81
C ILE A 541 -11.56 -5.30 24.25
N PRO A 542 -11.42 -5.93 23.06
CA PRO A 542 -12.48 -6.76 22.53
C PRO A 542 -12.66 -8.04 23.34
N THR A 543 -13.87 -8.57 23.35
CA THR A 543 -14.19 -9.88 23.95
C THR A 543 -14.75 -10.83 22.88
N ASN A 544 -14.53 -12.14 23.08
CA ASN A 544 -15.05 -13.15 22.18
C ASN A 544 -16.52 -13.42 22.47
N VAL A 545 -17.34 -13.43 21.43
CA VAL A 545 -18.73 -13.87 21.47
C VAL A 545 -18.82 -15.25 20.80
N PRO A 546 -18.97 -16.34 21.57
CA PRO A 546 -19.10 -17.67 21.00
C PRO A 546 -20.41 -17.80 20.22
N PRO A 547 -20.46 -18.62 19.14
CA PRO A 547 -21.67 -18.84 18.34
C PRO A 547 -22.88 -19.28 19.16
N SER A 548 -22.66 -20.04 20.23
CA SER A 548 -23.72 -20.52 21.13
C SER A 548 -24.52 -19.41 21.81
N LYS A 549 -23.99 -18.17 21.87
CA LYS A 549 -24.70 -17.01 22.42
C LYS A 549 -25.51 -16.22 21.38
N ILE A 550 -25.39 -16.56 20.09
CA ILE A 550 -26.01 -15.81 19.00
C ILE A 550 -27.08 -16.70 18.36
N LYS A 551 -28.34 -16.25 18.41
CA LYS A 551 -29.47 -16.98 17.83
C LYS A 551 -29.54 -16.69 16.33
N VAL A 552 -29.62 -17.73 15.52
CA VAL A 552 -29.83 -17.66 14.06
C VAL A 552 -31.13 -18.39 13.70
N PRO A 553 -31.83 -18.02 12.61
CA PRO A 553 -31.48 -16.96 11.67
C PRO A 553 -31.72 -15.55 12.23
N ILE A 554 -30.85 -14.60 11.89
CA ILE A 554 -31.04 -13.17 12.21
C ILE A 554 -31.69 -12.50 11.01
N THR A 555 -32.88 -11.93 11.21
CA THR A 555 -33.70 -11.29 10.17
C THR A 555 -34.09 -9.85 10.50
N ASN A 556 -33.96 -9.44 11.77
CA ASN A 556 -34.14 -8.06 12.21
C ASN A 556 -32.77 -7.48 12.64
N PRO A 557 -32.39 -6.26 12.22
CA PRO A 557 -31.12 -5.66 12.65
C PRO A 557 -30.95 -5.57 14.18
N ASP A 558 -32.03 -5.39 14.94
CA ASP A 558 -32.03 -5.30 16.40
C ASP A 558 -31.70 -6.63 17.10
N ASP A 559 -31.81 -7.77 16.39
CA ASP A 559 -31.48 -9.08 16.92
C ASP A 559 -29.96 -9.35 16.95
N LEU A 560 -29.14 -8.44 16.39
CA LEU A 560 -27.68 -8.52 16.44
C LEU A 560 -27.19 -8.03 17.82
N PRO A 561 -26.73 -8.92 18.72
CA PRO A 561 -26.72 -8.61 20.15
C PRO A 561 -25.50 -7.80 20.62
N PHE A 562 -24.57 -7.48 19.73
CA PHE A 562 -23.33 -6.79 20.07
C PHE A 562 -22.82 -5.92 18.92
N ARG A 563 -21.89 -5.02 19.22
CA ARG A 563 -21.17 -4.21 18.23
C ARG A 563 -19.72 -4.66 18.11
N GLY A 564 -19.25 -4.87 16.90
CA GLY A 564 -17.89 -5.26 16.59
C GLY A 564 -17.79 -5.95 15.23
N PHE A 565 -17.29 -7.19 15.22
CA PHE A 565 -17.09 -7.99 14.02
C PHE A 565 -17.75 -9.36 14.17
N LEU A 566 -18.29 -9.87 13.06
CA LEU A 566 -18.94 -11.18 13.03
C LEU A 566 -18.45 -11.97 11.81
N HIS A 567 -18.01 -13.20 12.04
CA HIS A 567 -17.82 -14.21 11.02
C HIS A 567 -19.10 -15.02 10.88
N CYS A 568 -19.78 -14.88 9.74
CA CYS A 568 -21.08 -15.50 9.52
C CYS A 568 -21.30 -15.89 8.06
N LYS A 569 -22.29 -16.75 7.86
CA LYS A 569 -22.92 -16.99 6.56
C LYS A 569 -24.16 -16.10 6.46
N ILE A 570 -24.24 -15.31 5.39
CA ILE A 570 -25.32 -14.35 5.15
C ILE A 570 -25.93 -14.57 3.76
N LEU A 571 -27.25 -14.66 3.71
CA LEU A 571 -28.03 -14.85 2.50
C LEU A 571 -28.63 -13.51 2.06
N ALA A 572 -28.40 -13.16 0.80
CA ALA A 572 -29.03 -11.99 0.18
C ALA A 572 -30.50 -12.28 -0.23
N PRO A 573 -31.36 -11.25 -0.26
CA PRO A 573 -32.66 -11.33 -0.94
C PRO A 573 -32.48 -11.66 -2.43
N GLN A 574 -33.55 -12.07 -3.11
CA GLN A 574 -33.50 -12.41 -4.54
C GLN A 574 -33.55 -11.19 -5.46
N ASP A 575 -34.25 -10.13 -5.05
CA ASP A 575 -34.61 -9.02 -5.92
C ASP A 575 -34.17 -7.66 -5.32
N LEU A 576 -32.86 -7.48 -5.12
CA LEU A 576 -32.31 -6.23 -4.60
C LEU A 576 -31.37 -5.58 -5.62
N LEU A 577 -31.80 -4.45 -6.18
CA LEU A 577 -31.07 -3.71 -7.22
C LEU A 577 -29.70 -3.19 -6.76
N LEU A 578 -29.57 -2.84 -5.48
CA LEU A 578 -28.34 -2.34 -4.88
C LEU A 578 -27.88 -3.26 -3.75
N PRO A 579 -27.15 -4.36 -4.06
CA PRO A 579 -26.59 -5.23 -3.04
C PRO A 579 -25.69 -4.46 -2.07
N VAL A 580 -25.72 -4.86 -0.80
CA VAL A 580 -24.99 -4.20 0.29
C VAL A 580 -23.65 -4.88 0.56
N ILE A 581 -23.65 -6.21 0.61
CA ILE A 581 -22.48 -7.01 0.97
C ILE A 581 -21.54 -7.18 -0.22
N GLY A 582 -20.28 -6.82 -0.02
CA GLY A 582 -19.21 -7.04 -0.98
C GLY A 582 -18.61 -8.45 -0.89
N ASP A 583 -18.35 -9.06 -2.04
CA ASP A 583 -17.67 -10.34 -2.20
C ASP A 583 -16.35 -10.15 -2.97
N LYS A 584 -15.33 -10.96 -2.62
CA LYS A 584 -14.02 -10.97 -3.30
C LYS A 584 -13.70 -12.34 -3.91
N SER A 585 -14.66 -13.26 -3.97
CA SER A 585 -14.42 -14.64 -4.42
C SER A 585 -13.94 -14.70 -5.89
N SER A 586 -14.28 -13.71 -6.72
CA SER A 586 -13.81 -13.58 -8.10
C SER A 586 -12.42 -12.92 -8.25
N GLY A 587 -11.76 -12.54 -7.14
CA GLY A 587 -10.51 -11.79 -7.13
C GLY A 587 -10.67 -10.26 -7.27
N LYS A 588 -11.89 -9.77 -7.55
CA LYS A 588 -12.28 -8.36 -7.50
C LYS A 588 -13.37 -8.16 -6.44
N LEU A 589 -13.48 -6.96 -5.88
CA LEU A 589 -14.62 -6.62 -5.00
C LEU A 589 -15.85 -6.38 -5.87
N VAL A 590 -16.87 -7.22 -5.72
CA VAL A 590 -18.15 -7.13 -6.44
C VAL A 590 -19.30 -7.15 -5.43
N PHE A 591 -20.44 -6.59 -5.80
CA PHE A 591 -21.63 -6.57 -4.96
C PHE A 591 -22.69 -7.38 -5.70
N GLY A 592 -23.20 -8.46 -5.11
CA GLY A 592 -24.11 -9.38 -5.80
C GLY A 592 -25.09 -10.06 -4.83
N LEU A 593 -26.08 -10.76 -5.38
CA LEU A 593 -27.12 -11.47 -4.61
C LEU A 593 -26.91 -12.98 -4.50
N CYS A 594 -25.92 -13.50 -5.21
CA CYS A 594 -25.51 -14.90 -5.17
C CYS A 594 -23.99 -14.99 -5.23
N ARG A 595 -23.38 -15.63 -4.23
CA ARG A 595 -21.94 -15.89 -4.18
C ARG A 595 -21.48 -16.68 -5.40
N LYS A 596 -22.14 -17.80 -5.74
CA LYS A 596 -21.75 -18.63 -6.88
C LYS A 596 -21.84 -17.86 -8.20
N CYS A 597 -22.92 -17.12 -8.45
CA CYS A 597 -23.03 -16.24 -9.63
C CYS A 597 -21.93 -15.19 -9.68
N SER A 598 -21.58 -14.58 -8.55
CA SER A 598 -20.51 -13.58 -8.47
C SER A 598 -19.14 -14.18 -8.80
N MET A 599 -18.93 -15.44 -8.40
CA MET A 599 -17.70 -16.19 -8.67
C MET A 599 -17.60 -16.67 -10.11
N THR A 600 -18.69 -17.21 -10.68
CA THR A 600 -18.75 -17.75 -12.05
C THR A 600 -19.11 -16.72 -13.10
N GLN A 601 -19.45 -15.49 -12.70
CA GLN A 601 -19.93 -14.42 -13.59
C GLN A 601 -21.19 -14.84 -14.37
N ASN A 602 -22.17 -15.43 -13.66
CA ASN A 602 -23.45 -15.85 -14.25
C ASN A 602 -24.36 -14.65 -14.54
N GLN A 603 -24.92 -14.58 -15.76
CA GLN A 603 -25.83 -13.55 -16.26
C GLN A 603 -27.30 -13.93 -16.25
N GLY A 604 -27.59 -15.24 -16.31
CA GLY A 604 -28.95 -15.73 -16.46
C GLY A 604 -29.70 -15.74 -15.14
N GLU A 605 -30.94 -16.22 -15.20
CA GLU A 605 -31.71 -16.52 -14.00
C GLU A 605 -30.87 -17.39 -13.04
N CYS A 606 -30.90 -17.02 -11.77
CA CYS A 606 -30.14 -17.71 -10.74
C CYS A 606 -30.93 -18.93 -10.26
N TRP A 607 -30.45 -20.12 -10.62
CA TRP A 607 -31.02 -21.40 -10.15
C TRP A 607 -30.26 -22.03 -8.99
N HIS A 608 -29.28 -21.30 -8.44
CA HIS A 608 -28.46 -21.78 -7.34
C HIS A 608 -29.27 -21.93 -6.05
N SER A 609 -28.96 -22.98 -5.29
CA SER A 609 -29.53 -23.24 -3.96
C SER A 609 -29.24 -22.11 -2.98
N VAL A 610 -29.97 -22.08 -1.86
CA VAL A 610 -29.75 -21.11 -0.77
C VAL A 610 -28.31 -21.17 -0.28
N GLU A 611 -27.76 -22.38 -0.15
CA GLU A 611 -26.40 -22.66 0.29
C GLU A 611 -25.35 -22.11 -0.67
N GLU A 612 -25.56 -22.25 -1.98
CA GLU A 612 -24.67 -21.72 -3.02
C GLU A 612 -24.76 -20.21 -3.18
N ARG A 613 -25.93 -19.63 -2.90
CA ARG A 613 -26.17 -18.19 -2.94
C ARG A 613 -25.52 -17.45 -1.77
N ALA A 614 -25.47 -18.07 -0.59
CA ALA A 614 -25.02 -17.43 0.63
C ALA A 614 -23.53 -17.03 0.59
N PHE A 615 -23.23 -15.87 1.17
CA PHE A 615 -21.88 -15.34 1.32
C PHE A 615 -21.33 -15.75 2.69
N THR A 616 -20.08 -16.16 2.74
CA THR A 616 -19.38 -16.43 4.00
C THR A 616 -18.21 -15.46 4.14
N GLY A 617 -18.20 -14.70 5.23
CA GLY A 617 -17.19 -13.66 5.41
C GLY A 617 -17.15 -13.10 6.82
N VAL A 618 -16.17 -12.22 7.06
CA VAL A 618 -16.06 -11.45 8.29
C VAL A 618 -16.52 -10.03 7.98
N TYR A 619 -17.52 -9.55 8.71
CA TYR A 619 -18.16 -8.26 8.46
C TYR A 619 -18.15 -7.40 9.71
N CYS A 620 -18.14 -6.08 9.51
CA CYS A 620 -18.39 -5.14 10.59
C CYS A 620 -19.88 -5.12 10.92
N THR A 621 -20.25 -5.06 12.20
CA THR A 621 -21.66 -5.03 12.60
C THR A 621 -22.50 -3.90 11.98
N PRO A 622 -22.00 -2.67 11.70
CA PRO A 622 -22.78 -1.66 10.97
C PRO A 622 -23.16 -2.08 9.55
N GLU A 623 -22.26 -2.77 8.84
CA GLU A 623 -22.51 -3.27 7.48
C GLU A 623 -23.56 -4.40 7.49
N LEU A 624 -23.50 -5.28 8.50
CA LEU A 624 -24.53 -6.31 8.70
C LEU A 624 -25.88 -5.71 9.06
N HIS A 625 -25.91 -4.71 9.94
CA HIS A 625 -27.14 -4.03 10.32
C HIS A 625 -27.84 -3.42 9.09
N ARG A 626 -27.08 -2.75 8.21
CA ARG A 626 -27.59 -2.25 6.94
C ARG A 626 -28.06 -3.39 6.03
N ALA A 627 -27.28 -4.45 5.88
CA ALA A 627 -27.66 -5.59 5.03
C ALA A 627 -28.99 -6.21 5.50
N ILE A 628 -29.14 -6.48 6.80
CA ILE A 628 -30.36 -7.07 7.35
C ILE A 628 -31.56 -6.11 7.14
N SER A 629 -31.36 -4.79 7.28
CA SER A 629 -32.41 -3.80 7.00
C SER A 629 -32.89 -3.81 5.53
N ARG A 630 -32.09 -4.38 4.62
CA ARG A 630 -32.40 -4.56 3.20
C ARG A 630 -32.80 -6.00 2.85
N GLY A 631 -33.19 -6.80 3.85
CA GLY A 631 -33.73 -8.14 3.67
C GLY A 631 -32.69 -9.27 3.62
N TYR A 632 -31.43 -9.01 3.98
CA TYR A 632 -30.46 -10.09 4.15
C TYR A 632 -30.73 -10.89 5.42
N ILE A 633 -30.38 -12.17 5.41
CA ILE A 633 -30.60 -13.10 6.52
C ILE A 633 -29.27 -13.73 6.93
N ILE A 634 -28.86 -13.60 8.19
CA ILE A 634 -27.71 -14.36 8.71
C ILE A 634 -28.20 -15.76 9.06
N THR A 635 -27.69 -16.78 8.37
CA THR A 635 -28.14 -18.17 8.50
C THR A 635 -27.25 -18.99 9.44
N GLU A 636 -25.96 -18.68 9.50
CA GLU A 636 -25.00 -19.35 10.37
C GLU A 636 -24.01 -18.35 10.96
N VAL A 637 -23.56 -18.59 12.18
CA VAL A 637 -22.52 -17.80 12.85
C VAL A 637 -21.36 -18.71 13.24
N TYR A 638 -20.15 -18.25 12.96
CA TYR A 638 -18.91 -18.98 13.22
C TYR A 638 -18.13 -18.40 14.40
N HIS A 639 -18.06 -17.07 14.52
CA HIS A 639 -17.41 -16.39 15.65
C HIS A 639 -17.76 -14.90 15.70
N GLY A 640 -17.85 -14.32 16.89
CA GLY A 640 -18.03 -12.88 17.08
C GLY A 640 -16.93 -12.24 17.93
N ILE A 641 -16.63 -10.97 17.65
CA ILE A 641 -15.83 -10.10 18.50
C ILE A 641 -16.65 -8.87 18.86
N GLU A 642 -16.86 -8.68 20.15
CA GLU A 642 -17.57 -7.53 20.72
C GLU A 642 -16.58 -6.51 21.25
N TYR A 643 -16.90 -5.23 21.01
CA TYR A 643 -16.31 -4.10 21.72
C TYR A 643 -17.41 -3.48 22.57
N GLU A 644 -17.21 -3.50 23.89
CA GLU A 644 -18.15 -2.93 24.85
C GLU A 644 -18.28 -1.41 24.67
N ASN A 645 -17.16 -0.73 24.41
CA ASN A 645 -17.10 0.73 24.37
C ASN A 645 -16.91 1.23 22.93
N TRP A 646 -17.73 2.21 22.56
CA TRP A 646 -17.67 2.90 21.27
C TRP A 646 -17.70 4.40 21.51
N LEU A 647 -16.87 5.12 20.77
CA LEU A 647 -16.75 6.57 20.90
C LEU A 647 -17.26 7.24 19.63
N GLY A 648 -18.13 8.23 19.80
CA GLY A 648 -18.68 9.07 18.74
C GLY A 648 -18.91 10.48 19.28
N ASN A 649 -19.50 11.32 18.46
CA ASN A 649 -19.77 12.69 18.87
C ASN A 649 -20.94 12.79 19.85
N ASP A 650 -20.86 13.75 20.76
CA ASP A 650 -22.00 14.28 21.50
C ASP A 650 -22.92 15.12 20.60
N GLU A 651 -24.01 15.65 21.18
CA GLU A 651 -24.99 16.49 20.48
C GLU A 651 -24.37 17.78 19.89
N GLU A 652 -23.22 18.23 20.42
CA GLU A 652 -22.48 19.41 19.94
C GLU A 652 -21.43 19.04 18.86
N GLY A 653 -21.33 17.77 18.47
CA GLY A 653 -20.35 17.31 17.48
C GLY A 653 -18.94 17.11 18.03
N LYS A 654 -18.76 16.98 19.36
CA LYS A 654 -17.46 16.83 20.04
C LYS A 654 -17.30 15.45 20.65
N GLY A 655 -16.06 15.08 20.99
CA GLY A 655 -15.77 13.87 21.76
C GLY A 655 -15.56 12.58 20.95
N GLY A 656 -15.87 12.57 19.65
CA GLY A 656 -15.58 11.43 18.79
C GLY A 656 -14.07 11.14 18.67
N LEU A 657 -13.74 9.86 18.42
CA LEU A 657 -12.35 9.35 18.47
C LEU A 657 -11.40 10.09 17.53
N PHE A 658 -11.89 10.51 16.36
CA PHE A 658 -11.11 11.21 15.33
C PHE A 658 -11.54 12.66 15.14
N THR A 659 -12.51 13.16 15.90
CA THR A 659 -13.12 14.47 15.66
C THR A 659 -12.09 15.59 15.76
N SER A 660 -11.26 15.60 16.80
CA SER A 660 -10.18 16.60 16.94
C SER A 660 -9.14 16.48 15.82
N TYR A 661 -8.81 15.26 15.40
CA TYR A 661 -7.86 15.02 14.32
C TYR A 661 -8.40 15.56 12.99
N VAL A 662 -9.64 15.23 12.65
CA VAL A 662 -10.27 15.66 11.39
C VAL A 662 -10.42 17.18 11.38
N ASN A 663 -10.79 17.79 12.50
CA ASN A 663 -10.89 19.25 12.62
C ASN A 663 -9.54 19.94 12.35
N ASP A 664 -8.43 19.37 12.81
CA ASP A 664 -7.10 19.98 12.66
C ASP A 664 -6.44 19.67 11.31
N HIS A 665 -6.84 18.60 10.61
CA HIS A 665 -6.00 18.03 9.55
C HIS A 665 -6.67 17.58 8.24
N ILE A 666 -8.01 17.60 8.09
CA ILE A 666 -8.79 17.14 6.90
C ILE A 666 -7.94 16.38 5.85
N ALA A 667 -7.45 15.20 6.26
CA ALA A 667 -6.73 14.19 5.46
C ALA A 667 -6.22 13.10 6.42
N CYS A 668 -7.03 12.08 6.72
CA CYS A 668 -6.50 10.83 7.25
C CYS A 668 -7.33 9.59 6.99
N HIS A 669 -6.62 8.46 6.98
CA HIS A 669 -7.14 7.14 6.74
C HIS A 669 -7.06 6.29 8.01
N ILE A 670 -8.22 5.78 8.42
CA ILE A 670 -8.37 4.51 9.13
C ILE A 670 -9.13 3.60 8.19
N THR A 671 -8.95 2.29 8.27
CA THR A 671 -9.15 1.46 7.08
C THR A 671 -10.44 0.67 7.09
N ALA A 672 -10.71 -0.20 8.07
CA ALA A 672 -11.84 -1.14 7.93
C ALA A 672 -13.23 -0.51 8.19
N LEU A 673 -13.44 0.07 9.38
CA LEU A 673 -14.73 0.71 9.73
C LEU A 673 -14.98 1.96 8.91
N THR A 674 -13.93 2.74 8.65
CA THR A 674 -13.99 3.93 7.79
C THR A 674 -14.36 3.56 6.36
N THR A 675 -13.81 2.48 5.77
CA THR A 675 -14.26 2.08 4.42
C THR A 675 -15.67 1.51 4.44
N ALA A 676 -16.05 0.77 5.49
CA ALA A 676 -17.43 0.30 5.66
C ALA A 676 -18.42 1.48 5.72
N TYR A 677 -18.21 2.44 6.62
CA TYR A 677 -19.04 3.63 6.70
C TYR A 677 -19.02 4.44 5.40
N GLY A 678 -17.86 4.58 4.74
CA GLY A 678 -17.79 5.26 3.45
C GLY A 678 -18.65 4.57 2.37
N ARG A 679 -18.65 3.24 2.33
CA ARG A 679 -19.54 2.48 1.43
C ARG A 679 -21.02 2.64 1.79
N LEU A 680 -21.35 2.67 3.08
CA LEU A 680 -22.73 2.86 3.56
C LEU A 680 -23.26 4.24 3.21
N GLU A 681 -22.45 5.28 3.42
CA GLU A 681 -22.78 6.67 3.05
C GLU A 681 -23.02 6.80 1.54
N LEU A 682 -22.09 6.26 0.73
CA LEU A 682 -22.28 6.24 -0.73
C LEU A 682 -23.53 5.44 -1.14
N HIS A 683 -23.79 4.31 -0.48
CA HIS A 683 -24.98 3.49 -0.74
C HIS A 683 -26.29 4.24 -0.46
N GLU A 684 -26.35 5.05 0.61
CA GLU A 684 -27.51 5.89 0.90
C GLU A 684 -27.73 6.98 -0.15
N LEU A 685 -26.66 7.62 -0.63
CA LEU A 685 -26.73 8.60 -1.72
C LEU A 685 -27.17 7.95 -3.05
N MET A 686 -26.69 6.74 -3.33
CA MET A 686 -27.11 5.96 -4.49
C MET A 686 -28.59 5.58 -4.44
N GLU A 687 -29.12 5.22 -3.26
CA GLU A 687 -30.54 4.95 -3.08
C GLU A 687 -31.39 6.21 -3.26
N LYS A 688 -30.95 7.36 -2.71
CA LYS A 688 -31.63 8.64 -2.93
C LYS A 688 -31.68 9.01 -4.41
N ALA A 689 -30.59 8.79 -5.15
CA ALA A 689 -30.52 9.07 -6.59
C ALA A 689 -31.48 8.20 -7.43
N GLY A 690 -31.88 7.03 -6.91
CA GLY A 690 -32.67 6.03 -7.64
C GLY A 690 -31.77 5.09 -8.44
N ALA A 691 -31.93 3.78 -8.25
CA ALA A 691 -31.03 2.77 -8.83
C ALA A 691 -31.03 2.80 -10.37
N GLU A 692 -32.18 3.09 -10.98
CA GLU A 692 -32.43 3.24 -12.41
C GLU A 692 -31.75 4.47 -13.04
N ASN A 693 -31.47 5.48 -12.23
CA ASN A 693 -30.83 6.71 -12.63
C ASN A 693 -29.31 6.64 -12.55
N LEU A 694 -28.76 5.64 -11.86
CA LEU A 694 -27.31 5.49 -11.68
C LEU A 694 -26.63 5.13 -13.01
N ILE A 695 -25.48 5.74 -13.24
CA ILE A 695 -24.63 5.52 -14.40
C ILE A 695 -23.30 4.88 -13.95
N TYR A 696 -22.69 5.43 -12.91
CA TYR A 696 -21.37 5.01 -12.44
C TYR A 696 -21.13 5.43 -10.99
N SER A 697 -20.30 4.68 -10.25
CA SER A 697 -19.78 5.10 -8.94
C SER A 697 -18.29 4.77 -8.80
N ASP A 698 -17.54 5.64 -8.11
CA ASP A 698 -16.17 5.33 -7.68
C ASP A 698 -15.85 5.97 -6.34
N THR A 699 -15.86 5.13 -5.30
CA THR A 699 -15.44 5.41 -3.92
C THR A 699 -16.27 6.48 -3.20
N ASP A 700 -16.15 7.72 -3.61
CA ASP A 700 -16.75 8.95 -3.08
C ASP A 700 -17.58 9.70 -4.12
N SER A 701 -17.59 9.24 -5.37
CA SER A 701 -18.29 9.89 -6.46
C SER A 701 -19.39 9.05 -7.09
N ILE A 702 -20.44 9.71 -7.58
CA ILE A 702 -21.60 9.13 -8.26
C ILE A 702 -21.88 9.91 -9.55
N ILE A 703 -22.15 9.19 -10.63
CA ILE A 703 -22.73 9.72 -11.86
C ILE A 703 -24.15 9.19 -11.98
N TYR A 704 -25.12 10.09 -12.16
CA TYR A 704 -26.54 9.74 -12.29
C TYR A 704 -27.27 10.69 -13.25
N SER A 705 -28.38 10.24 -13.81
CA SER A 705 -29.25 11.04 -14.67
C SER A 705 -30.45 11.60 -13.90
N VAL A 706 -30.86 12.82 -14.22
CA VAL A 706 -32.12 13.41 -13.77
C VAL A 706 -33.01 13.63 -15.00
N PRO A 707 -34.17 12.95 -15.12
CA PRO A 707 -35.08 13.17 -16.23
C PRO A 707 -35.51 14.63 -16.38
N GLU A 708 -35.74 15.07 -17.61
CA GLU A 708 -36.17 16.44 -17.89
C GLU A 708 -37.50 16.77 -17.18
N GLY A 709 -37.52 17.87 -16.43
CA GLY A 709 -38.69 18.29 -15.64
C GLY A 709 -38.79 17.68 -14.24
N GLU A 710 -37.92 16.72 -13.89
CA GLU A 710 -37.84 16.20 -12.52
C GLU A 710 -36.90 17.02 -11.63
N LYS A 711 -37.15 16.97 -10.32
CA LYS A 711 -36.26 17.61 -9.34
C LYS A 711 -35.04 16.75 -9.11
N ASN A 712 -33.89 17.37 -8.91
CA ASN A 712 -32.68 16.65 -8.56
C ASN A 712 -32.86 15.98 -7.18
N PRO A 713 -32.82 14.64 -7.08
CA PRO A 713 -33.01 13.93 -5.82
C PRO A 713 -31.93 14.24 -4.77
N LEU A 714 -30.75 14.68 -5.20
CA LEU A 714 -29.62 15.01 -4.33
C LEU A 714 -29.42 16.52 -4.12
N GLU A 715 -30.38 17.36 -4.53
CA GLU A 715 -30.26 18.82 -4.40
C GLU A 715 -30.01 19.28 -2.95
N GLY A 716 -30.67 18.64 -1.99
CA GLY A 716 -30.52 18.95 -0.56
C GLY A 716 -29.19 18.49 0.06
N ASP A 717 -28.45 17.61 -0.63
CA ASP A 717 -27.16 17.09 -0.18
C ASP A 717 -25.97 17.87 -0.79
N MET A 718 -26.23 18.83 -1.69
CA MET A 718 -25.20 19.65 -2.35
C MET A 718 -24.62 20.73 -1.42
N GLY A 719 -23.31 20.97 -1.52
CA GLY A 719 -22.63 22.08 -0.84
C GLY A 719 -21.12 21.88 -0.72
N GLY A 720 -20.42 22.87 -0.18
CA GLY A 720 -18.95 22.88 -0.08
C GLY A 720 -18.39 22.39 1.26
N HIS A 721 -19.24 21.93 2.18
CA HIS A 721 -18.83 21.49 3.50
C HIS A 721 -18.56 19.98 3.56
N LEU A 722 -17.87 19.54 4.62
CA LEU A 722 -17.53 18.15 4.85
C LEU A 722 -18.77 17.24 4.79
N GLY A 723 -18.72 16.19 3.96
CA GLY A 723 -19.82 15.23 3.77
C GLY A 723 -20.90 15.65 2.77
N GLN A 724 -20.87 16.89 2.27
CA GLN A 724 -21.76 17.35 1.21
C GLN A 724 -21.24 16.96 -0.18
N LEU A 725 -22.10 17.12 -1.18
CA LEU A 725 -21.79 16.85 -2.58
C LEU A 725 -21.35 18.11 -3.33
N THR A 726 -20.21 18.03 -4.01
CA THR A 726 -19.76 19.03 -4.99
C THR A 726 -19.84 18.48 -6.40
N SER A 727 -20.13 19.34 -7.39
CA SER A 727 -20.09 18.89 -8.78
C SER A 727 -18.65 18.79 -9.28
N GLU A 728 -18.33 17.68 -9.93
CA GLU A 728 -17.08 17.46 -10.67
C GLU A 728 -17.09 18.10 -12.06
N LEU A 729 -18.28 18.55 -12.52
CA LEU A 729 -18.46 19.20 -13.81
C LEU A 729 -18.30 20.73 -13.66
N ARG A 730 -17.68 21.34 -14.66
CA ARG A 730 -17.63 22.78 -14.89
C ARG A 730 -18.73 23.25 -15.83
N GLY A 731 -19.34 22.35 -16.59
CA GLY A 731 -20.41 22.60 -17.54
C GLY A 731 -21.43 21.46 -17.58
N GLU A 732 -21.93 21.16 -18.78
CA GLU A 732 -22.94 20.12 -19.00
C GLU A 732 -22.31 18.86 -19.61
N MET A 733 -22.50 17.69 -18.97
CA MET A 733 -22.07 16.42 -19.56
C MET A 733 -23.06 16.00 -20.66
N LEU A 734 -22.56 15.88 -21.89
CA LEU A 734 -23.35 15.47 -23.07
C LEU A 734 -23.40 13.96 -23.24
N ASN A 735 -22.24 13.31 -23.07
CA ASN A 735 -22.08 11.89 -23.33
C ASN A 735 -21.12 11.27 -22.31
N PHE A 736 -21.42 10.03 -21.94
CA PHE A 736 -20.59 9.20 -21.06
C PHE A 736 -20.38 7.84 -21.71
N VAL A 737 -19.16 7.31 -21.60
CA VAL A 737 -18.82 5.93 -21.95
C VAL A 737 -17.89 5.32 -20.90
N SER A 738 -18.08 4.06 -20.56
CA SER A 738 -17.24 3.31 -19.64
C SER A 738 -16.85 1.97 -20.26
N THR A 739 -15.55 1.67 -20.29
CA THR A 739 -15.06 0.33 -20.65
C THR A 739 -14.87 -0.58 -19.44
N GLY A 740 -15.09 -0.06 -18.23
CA GLY A 740 -15.03 -0.81 -16.99
C GLY A 740 -14.70 0.06 -15.77
N PRO A 741 -14.62 -0.53 -14.57
CA PRO A 741 -14.28 0.20 -13.35
C PRO A 741 -12.95 0.95 -13.47
N LYS A 742 -13.00 2.27 -13.25
CA LYS A 742 -11.91 3.26 -13.36
C LYS A 742 -11.41 3.50 -14.78
N SER A 743 -12.17 3.08 -15.79
CA SER A 743 -11.90 3.31 -17.21
C SER A 743 -13.14 3.89 -17.88
N TYR A 744 -13.24 5.22 -17.95
CA TYR A 744 -14.37 5.93 -18.56
C TYR A 744 -13.93 7.19 -19.28
N SER A 745 -14.79 7.69 -20.16
CA SER A 745 -14.63 8.97 -20.84
C SER A 745 -15.96 9.70 -20.89
N TYR A 746 -15.92 11.03 -20.84
CA TYR A 746 -17.10 11.87 -21.04
C TYR A 746 -16.79 13.14 -21.83
N ILE A 747 -17.80 13.63 -22.52
CA ILE A 747 -17.77 14.91 -23.25
C ILE A 747 -18.56 15.93 -22.44
N GLU A 748 -17.92 17.06 -22.15
CA GLU A 748 -18.47 18.16 -21.39
C GLU A 748 -18.54 19.41 -22.26
N LYS A 749 -19.71 20.04 -22.28
CA LYS A 749 -19.93 21.34 -22.91
C LYS A 749 -19.77 22.44 -21.87
N MET A 750 -18.79 23.30 -22.10
CA MET A 750 -18.49 24.46 -21.26
C MET A 750 -19.47 25.60 -21.50
N GLU A 751 -19.50 26.58 -20.59
CA GLU A 751 -20.36 27.77 -20.71
C GLU A 751 -20.09 28.59 -21.98
N ASP A 752 -18.84 28.60 -22.46
CA ASP A 752 -18.44 29.26 -23.71
C ASP A 752 -18.83 28.48 -24.98
N GLY A 753 -19.49 27.33 -24.82
CA GLY A 753 -19.90 26.44 -25.90
C GLY A 753 -18.81 25.50 -26.40
N SER A 754 -17.57 25.60 -25.87
CA SER A 754 -16.50 24.67 -26.20
C SER A 754 -16.77 23.27 -25.64
N LEU A 755 -16.27 22.25 -26.34
CA LEU A 755 -16.35 20.86 -25.91
C LEU A 755 -15.01 20.44 -25.34
N THR A 756 -15.03 19.80 -24.18
CA THR A 756 -13.85 19.17 -23.60
C THR A 756 -14.12 17.70 -23.34
N THR A 757 -13.13 16.87 -23.62
CA THR A 757 -13.20 15.42 -23.39
C THR A 757 -12.33 15.08 -22.20
N LYS A 758 -12.86 14.28 -21.27
CA LYS A 758 -12.14 13.78 -20.11
C LYS A 758 -12.03 12.27 -20.21
N VAL A 759 -10.80 11.77 -20.27
CA VAL A 759 -10.50 10.33 -20.31
C VAL A 759 -9.87 9.91 -19.00
N LYS A 760 -10.35 8.80 -18.42
CA LYS A 760 -9.69 8.06 -17.35
C LYS A 760 -9.47 6.63 -17.83
N ALA A 761 -8.24 6.13 -17.75
CA ALA A 761 -7.87 4.79 -18.19
C ALA A 761 -7.09 4.05 -17.10
N LYS A 762 -7.71 3.02 -16.49
CA LYS A 762 -7.10 2.30 -15.38
C LYS A 762 -5.78 1.66 -15.77
N GLY A 763 -4.72 2.02 -15.06
CA GLY A 763 -3.40 1.41 -15.23
C GLY A 763 -2.61 1.88 -16.44
N ILE A 764 -3.09 2.90 -17.17
CA ILE A 764 -2.40 3.54 -18.29
C ILE A 764 -2.12 4.99 -17.92
N THR A 765 -0.87 5.41 -18.05
CA THR A 765 -0.48 6.82 -17.96
C THR A 765 -0.86 7.51 -19.26
N LEU A 766 -1.74 8.52 -19.19
CA LEU A 766 -2.17 9.34 -20.33
C LEU A 766 -1.09 10.35 -20.71
N ASN A 767 -0.02 9.88 -21.35
CA ASN A 767 0.95 10.71 -22.05
C ASN A 767 0.41 11.11 -23.44
N CYS A 768 1.12 11.97 -24.18
CA CYS A 768 0.63 12.47 -25.46
C CYS A 768 0.44 11.39 -26.55
N GLN A 769 1.06 10.21 -26.39
CA GLN A 769 0.81 9.06 -27.26
C GLN A 769 -0.45 8.33 -26.85
N ALA A 770 -0.58 7.98 -25.56
CA ALA A 770 -1.73 7.28 -25.01
C ALA A 770 -3.04 8.08 -25.19
N ASP A 771 -2.98 9.41 -25.04
CA ASP A 771 -4.13 10.30 -25.20
C ASP A 771 -4.70 10.30 -26.63
N LYS A 772 -3.85 10.03 -27.63
CA LYS A 772 -4.28 9.86 -29.04
C LYS A 772 -4.86 8.48 -29.34
N LEU A 773 -4.53 7.49 -28.51
CA LEU A 773 -4.91 6.09 -28.71
C LEU A 773 -6.16 5.73 -27.90
N ILE A 774 -6.34 6.34 -26.74
CA ILE A 774 -7.50 6.13 -25.87
C ILE A 774 -8.37 7.37 -25.92
N THR A 775 -9.21 7.45 -26.95
CA THR A 775 -10.17 8.55 -27.13
C THR A 775 -11.58 8.13 -26.73
N PHE A 776 -12.49 9.11 -26.59
CA PHE A 776 -13.91 8.85 -26.36
C PHE A 776 -14.50 7.95 -27.45
N GLU A 777 -14.19 8.23 -28.72
CA GLU A 777 -14.67 7.48 -29.88
C GLU A 777 -14.14 6.05 -29.85
N LYS A 778 -12.87 5.85 -29.47
CA LYS A 778 -12.28 4.52 -29.38
C LYS A 778 -12.90 3.68 -28.27
N MET A 779 -13.15 4.28 -27.11
CA MET A 779 -13.86 3.63 -26.01
C MET A 779 -15.30 3.27 -26.41
N THR A 780 -15.99 4.18 -27.11
CA THR A 780 -17.34 3.95 -27.64
C THR A 780 -17.36 2.80 -28.63
N GLN A 781 -16.42 2.79 -29.58
CA GLN A 781 -16.25 1.70 -30.55
C GLN A 781 -16.06 0.35 -29.84
N MET A 782 -15.19 0.27 -28.84
CA MET A 782 -14.96 -0.96 -28.07
C MET A 782 -16.25 -1.46 -27.38
N VAL A 783 -17.05 -0.53 -26.85
CA VAL A 783 -18.35 -0.88 -26.24
C VAL A 783 -19.33 -1.37 -27.30
N GLU A 784 -19.49 -0.64 -28.39
CA GLU A 784 -20.39 -1.00 -29.49
C GLU A 784 -20.03 -2.34 -30.13
N GLU A 785 -18.75 -2.67 -30.28
CA GLU A 785 -18.30 -3.96 -30.80
C GLU A 785 -18.68 -5.13 -29.90
N VAL A 786 -18.62 -4.95 -28.58
CA VAL A 786 -19.07 -5.97 -27.62
C VAL A 786 -20.58 -6.11 -27.68
N LEU A 787 -21.32 -5.00 -27.60
CA LEU A 787 -22.79 -4.99 -27.62
C LEU A 787 -23.36 -5.52 -28.95
N GLY A 788 -22.69 -5.21 -30.06
CA GLY A 788 -23.04 -5.68 -31.39
C GLY A 788 -22.63 -7.13 -31.69
N GLY A 789 -21.97 -7.82 -30.75
CA GLY A 789 -21.55 -9.20 -30.93
C GLY A 789 -20.47 -9.41 -32.00
N VAL A 790 -19.63 -8.40 -32.23
CA VAL A 790 -18.57 -8.46 -33.25
C VAL A 790 -17.52 -9.50 -32.83
N GLY A 791 -17.18 -10.43 -33.73
CA GLY A 791 -16.26 -11.54 -33.44
C GLY A 791 -14.79 -11.12 -33.27
N GLN A 792 -14.32 -10.14 -34.06
CA GLN A 792 -12.99 -9.55 -33.92
C GLN A 792 -13.13 -8.14 -33.34
N ARG A 793 -12.75 -7.98 -32.07
CA ARG A 793 -12.92 -6.75 -31.31
C ARG A 793 -11.62 -5.97 -31.17
N THR A 794 -11.73 -4.65 -31.07
CA THR A 794 -10.62 -3.70 -31.02
C THR A 794 -9.84 -3.84 -29.73
N VAL A 795 -8.56 -4.19 -29.83
CA VAL A 795 -7.59 -4.10 -28.74
C VAL A 795 -6.62 -2.99 -29.08
N GLN A 796 -6.52 -1.98 -28.22
CA GLN A 796 -5.60 -0.88 -28.41
C GLN A 796 -4.31 -1.15 -27.65
N GLU A 797 -3.24 -1.39 -28.38
CA GLU A 797 -1.89 -1.43 -27.81
C GLU A 797 -1.41 -0.01 -27.50
N VAL A 798 -1.01 0.24 -26.26
CA VAL A 798 -0.60 1.55 -25.77
C VAL A 798 0.81 1.45 -25.18
N PRO A 799 1.81 2.15 -25.76
CA PRO A 799 3.17 2.14 -25.24
C PRO A 799 3.24 2.86 -23.88
N GLN A 800 3.97 2.25 -22.94
CA GLN A 800 4.18 2.78 -21.59
C GLN A 800 5.65 2.68 -21.22
N PHE A 801 6.31 3.84 -21.12
CA PHE A 801 7.68 3.92 -20.64
C PHE A 801 7.74 3.72 -19.11
N LYS A 802 8.62 2.84 -18.65
CA LYS A 802 8.87 2.59 -17.23
C LYS A 802 10.35 2.33 -16.97
N MET A 803 10.81 2.81 -15.83
CA MET A 803 12.06 2.35 -15.24
C MET A 803 11.85 1.01 -14.53
N GLU A 804 12.68 0.02 -14.82
CA GLU A 804 12.63 -1.30 -14.20
C GLU A 804 14.03 -1.75 -13.76
N ARG A 805 14.08 -2.33 -12.56
CA ARG A 805 15.27 -2.98 -12.00
C ARG A 805 15.19 -4.48 -12.21
N ASN A 806 16.21 -5.06 -12.83
CA ASN A 806 16.29 -6.50 -13.08
C ASN A 806 16.79 -7.28 -11.83
N ARG A 807 16.92 -8.62 -11.97
CA ARG A 807 17.40 -9.49 -10.88
C ARG A 807 18.86 -9.22 -10.49
N ASP A 808 19.66 -8.75 -11.43
CA ASP A 808 21.06 -8.37 -11.23
C ASP A 808 21.21 -6.93 -10.70
N HIS A 809 20.08 -6.29 -10.37
CA HIS A 809 19.99 -4.96 -9.80
C HIS A 809 20.34 -3.80 -10.74
N HIS A 810 20.41 -4.05 -12.04
CA HIS A 810 20.61 -3.01 -13.05
C HIS A 810 19.29 -2.32 -13.38
N GLU A 811 19.36 -1.01 -13.57
CA GLU A 811 18.25 -0.17 -14.01
C GLU A 811 18.21 0.00 -15.53
N SER A 812 17.03 -0.14 -16.12
CA SER A 812 16.81 0.08 -17.55
C SER A 812 15.48 0.78 -17.81
N GLY A 813 15.45 1.66 -18.81
CA GLY A 813 14.23 2.24 -19.34
C GLY A 813 13.60 1.29 -20.35
N ILE A 814 12.39 0.81 -20.07
CA ILE A 814 11.69 -0.15 -20.92
C ILE A 814 10.35 0.45 -21.36
N THR A 815 10.09 0.45 -22.66
CA THR A 815 8.75 0.69 -23.19
C THR A 815 8.02 -0.64 -23.27
N LYS A 816 7.00 -0.82 -22.44
CA LYS A 816 6.10 -1.99 -22.51
C LYS A 816 4.80 -1.58 -23.19
N SER A 817 4.34 -2.38 -24.15
CA SER A 817 2.98 -2.25 -24.67
C SER A 817 1.99 -2.74 -23.61
N LYS A 818 0.96 -1.94 -23.33
CA LYS A 818 -0.18 -2.33 -22.52
C LYS A 818 -1.41 -2.38 -23.40
N ASN A 819 -2.16 -3.46 -23.30
CA ASN A 819 -3.44 -3.58 -23.98
C ASN A 819 -4.49 -2.81 -23.19
N PHE A 820 -5.15 -1.88 -23.86
CA PHE A 820 -6.43 -1.33 -23.46
C PHE A 820 -7.50 -2.02 -24.29
N ASP A 821 -8.38 -2.76 -23.63
CA ASP A 821 -9.23 -3.73 -24.29
C ASP A 821 -10.67 -3.69 -23.75
N TRP A 822 -11.50 -4.48 -24.44
CA TRP A 822 -12.92 -4.62 -24.21
C TRP A 822 -13.24 -5.70 -23.15
N TYR A 823 -12.26 -6.40 -22.56
CA TYR A 823 -12.56 -7.53 -21.66
C TYR A 823 -13.41 -7.12 -20.46
N ASP A 824 -13.17 -5.93 -19.90
CA ASP A 824 -13.99 -5.44 -18.79
C ASP A 824 -15.39 -4.96 -19.25
N VAL A 825 -15.58 -4.62 -20.53
CA VAL A 825 -16.91 -4.40 -21.15
C VAL A 825 -17.65 -5.72 -21.31
N GLU A 826 -17.01 -6.73 -21.90
CA GLU A 826 -17.60 -8.06 -22.01
C GLU A 826 -17.91 -8.61 -20.61
N ARG A 827 -17.02 -8.44 -19.63
CA ARG A 827 -17.30 -8.82 -18.25
C ARG A 827 -18.47 -8.04 -17.66
N PHE A 828 -18.58 -6.73 -17.92
CA PHE A 828 -19.73 -5.94 -17.47
C PHE A 828 -21.02 -6.47 -18.09
N GLN A 829 -21.02 -6.69 -19.40
CA GLN A 829 -22.12 -7.37 -20.09
C GLN A 829 -22.40 -8.74 -19.46
N ASN A 830 -21.34 -9.41 -18.97
CA ASN A 830 -21.39 -10.67 -18.22
C ASN A 830 -21.73 -10.55 -16.73
N THR A 831 -22.12 -9.37 -16.25
CA THR A 831 -22.68 -9.20 -14.90
C THR A 831 -24.21 -9.12 -14.95
N VAL A 832 -24.86 -9.49 -13.84
CA VAL A 832 -26.31 -9.35 -13.64
C VAL A 832 -26.84 -7.92 -13.79
N PHE A 833 -25.96 -6.92 -13.82
CA PHE A 833 -26.30 -5.50 -13.95
C PHE A 833 -26.56 -5.05 -15.39
N ALA A 834 -26.09 -5.80 -16.39
CA ALA A 834 -26.14 -5.38 -17.80
C ALA A 834 -27.55 -5.36 -18.41
N GLY A 835 -28.51 -6.05 -17.79
CA GLY A 835 -29.91 -6.15 -18.26
C GLY A 835 -30.95 -5.55 -17.31
N LEU A 836 -30.54 -4.90 -16.22
CA LEU A 836 -31.44 -4.31 -15.23
C LEU A 836 -31.85 -2.85 -15.54
N TYR A 837 -31.22 -2.20 -16.53
CA TYR A 837 -31.38 -0.77 -16.83
C TYR A 837 -31.41 -0.44 -18.32
#